data_AF-A0A954H4Z0-F1
#
_entry.id   AF-A0A954H4Z0-F1
#
_cell.length_a   1.000
_cell.length_b   1.000
_cell.length_c   1.000
_cell.angle_alpha   90.00
_cell.angle_beta   90.00
_cell.angle_gamma   90.00
#
_symmetry.space_group_name_H-M   'P 1'
#
loop_
_entity.id
_entity.type
_entity.pdbx_description
1 polymer ?
#
loop_
_entity_poly.entity_id
_entity_poly.type
_entity_poly.pdbx_seq_one_letter_code
_entity_poly.pdbx_strand_id
1 'polypeptide(L)'
;MGLISKVKFHRVFSVAAGALFLAQATVASAGPFTGRLYHSEAAEMEQTFAIGLQSTAKAKQVDRDIVVLIDTSASQMGDHRQLSMSVVESLLASLGTQDRVHLVAVDVSVEDLTSTFATTGSEEVQTGLLTLKSRVPLGVTNLLPALVHAQELLKDSQQGAICYVGDGMSRGRVISAEKMGELVEGFQTRKIAVHSFGVGPAIDFQMLGTLANFTGGIVKFDNEDLALENAPAVGVELAKAIKQEIEYPTTLSLPTAEVLPADALPVRSDRETIYLAKGSLPETVSLTDGEQVRLTTDEQIENILESAWFSAQESNGLKVAFAGSELLELQEKAILKQVDQLGEQAERALDLKDHRTVNELSRTMAQLNPGNRHAQLLKSDSVRFELLTVSQPGEIGAPVDDLTPREGGENLDLLSEQEQLIRINEQRYARDVERLIEESNEKLLLDPESVISEMKRAINHISAVSDIGADVRDELIRKLKSKLAEAQNRIEVAEQLRIQIENERSQLEARERAVDQLSRDEEELEAWMERIRGLLVDAVRGNDDAFEEAQAVATKALQSRPKNGTATAARIQSEAWTQLNLVYRLNEIRRDRWLAALEEVEKSHVPFPDEPPIAYPAPEIWQALTRNRQKWKQVSIFKQTPREEKIREELERVYELDVQGLSLQEALNQIAEQGGFQIVVHPSVTDALGDLESIEIEQNYSGIKLRSILRLLLGGNELTYAIKDEVLFILTEEEAQNNRDFLQLKIYPVTDLVIPITNVGGGTQGINGSQNGGIGPGGNSFGTGNFTSGNLRSVPDLQNPNRPDLKKKQLNP
;
A
#
# COMPACT_ATOMS: atom_id res chain seq x y z
N MET A 1 -4.94 -84.82 23.29
CA MET A 1 -4.60 -85.06 21.86
C MET A 1 -3.49 -84.09 21.53
N GLY A 2 -2.22 -84.48 21.66
CA GLY A 2 -1.47 -85.16 20.59
C GLY A 2 -0.35 -84.20 20.13
N LEU A 3 0.66 -83.90 20.94
CA LEU A 3 1.92 -84.65 21.15
C LEU A 3 2.74 -84.83 19.86
N ILE A 4 3.98 -84.29 19.89
CA ILE A 4 5.28 -84.71 19.32
C ILE A 4 6.08 -83.40 19.09
N SER A 5 6.96 -82.89 19.98
CA SER A 5 8.14 -83.47 20.67
C SER A 5 9.28 -83.75 19.68
N LYS A 6 10.48 -83.13 19.76
CA LYS A 6 11.67 -83.48 20.59
C LYS A 6 12.91 -83.13 19.71
N VAL A 7 14.16 -82.88 20.13
CA VAL A 7 14.92 -82.78 21.39
C VAL A 7 16.38 -82.48 21.00
N LYS A 8 17.06 -81.64 21.80
CA LYS A 8 18.46 -81.67 22.33
C LYS A 8 19.60 -82.18 21.41
N PHE A 9 20.84 -81.70 21.53
CA PHE A 9 21.70 -81.94 22.70
C PHE A 9 23.15 -81.40 22.52
N HIS A 10 23.81 -81.21 23.67
CA HIS A 10 25.25 -81.27 23.98
C HIS A 10 26.15 -80.03 23.78
N ARG A 11 26.49 -79.44 24.93
CA ARG A 11 27.83 -78.92 25.23
C ARG A 11 28.83 -80.09 25.28
N VAL A 12 29.94 -79.99 24.57
CA VAL A 12 31.20 -80.71 24.87
C VAL A 12 32.37 -79.73 24.68
N PHE A 13 33.24 -79.77 25.68
CA PHE A 13 34.49 -79.06 25.86
C PHE A 13 35.48 -79.17 24.70
N SER A 14 36.19 -78.07 24.42
CA SER A 14 37.61 -78.12 24.09
C SER A 14 38.31 -76.84 24.57
N VAL A 15 39.18 -77.03 25.55
CA VAL A 15 40.14 -76.07 26.10
C VAL A 15 41.24 -75.84 25.07
N ALA A 16 41.52 -74.58 24.74
CA ALA A 16 42.84 -74.16 24.27
C ALA A 16 43.01 -72.66 24.54
N ALA A 17 44.02 -72.36 25.36
CA ALA A 17 44.40 -71.03 25.79
C ALA A 17 44.90 -70.16 24.64
N GLY A 18 44.51 -68.89 24.64
CA GLY A 18 45.06 -67.84 23.80
C GLY A 18 44.67 -66.50 24.40
N ALA A 19 45.65 -65.78 24.90
CA ALA A 19 45.51 -64.55 25.67
C ALA A 19 44.55 -63.55 25.00
N LEU A 20 43.39 -63.31 25.60
CA LEU A 20 42.55 -62.18 25.26
C LEU A 20 42.85 -61.07 26.27
N PHE A 21 43.53 -60.03 25.80
CA PHE A 21 43.58 -58.76 26.50
C PHE A 21 42.16 -58.38 26.91
N LEU A 22 41.93 -58.26 28.22
CA LEU A 22 40.79 -57.54 28.77
C LEU A 22 40.98 -56.06 28.39
N ALA A 23 40.60 -55.70 27.17
CA ALA A 23 40.17 -54.34 26.89
C ALA A 23 38.86 -54.18 27.68
N GLN A 24 38.96 -53.55 28.84
CA GLN A 24 37.81 -52.93 29.46
C GLN A 24 37.28 -51.93 28.43
N ALA A 25 36.28 -52.34 27.65
CA ALA A 25 35.40 -51.41 27.01
C ALA A 25 34.71 -50.69 28.15
N THR A 26 35.24 -49.52 28.51
CA THR A 26 34.47 -48.49 29.18
C THR A 26 33.24 -48.29 28.31
N VAL A 27 32.12 -48.87 28.72
CA VAL A 27 30.80 -48.45 28.27
C VAL A 27 30.76 -46.99 28.67
N ALA A 28 31.01 -46.09 27.72
CA ALA A 28 30.80 -44.68 27.91
C ALA A 28 29.35 -44.54 28.36
N SER A 29 29.16 -44.10 29.60
CA SER A 29 27.88 -43.56 30.04
C SER A 29 27.41 -42.64 28.93
N ALA A 30 26.21 -42.84 28.38
CA ALA A 30 25.60 -41.87 27.48
C ALA A 30 25.65 -40.52 28.21
N GLY A 31 26.43 -39.57 27.67
CA GLY A 31 26.53 -38.23 28.23
C GLY A 31 25.16 -37.55 28.19
N PRO A 32 25.02 -36.39 28.84
CA PRO A 32 23.76 -35.65 28.87
C PRO A 32 23.31 -35.17 27.49
N PHE A 33 24.14 -35.27 26.45
CA PHE A 33 23.83 -34.82 25.09
C PHE A 33 23.95 -35.95 24.05
N THR A 34 23.14 -35.85 23.00
CA THR A 34 23.24 -36.60 21.75
C THR A 34 23.55 -35.66 20.61
N GLY A 35 24.30 -36.12 19.61
CA GLY A 35 24.61 -35.32 18.44
C GLY A 35 24.28 -36.04 17.12
N ARG A 36 23.78 -35.27 16.14
CA ARG A 36 23.51 -35.71 14.78
C ARG A 36 24.40 -34.95 13.79
N LEU A 37 24.84 -35.65 12.75
CA LEU A 37 25.60 -35.07 11.65
C LEU A 37 24.74 -35.01 10.38
N TYR A 38 24.64 -33.83 9.79
CA TYR A 38 24.01 -33.58 8.48
C TYR A 38 25.09 -33.21 7.47
N HIS A 39 25.11 -33.83 6.30
CA HIS A 39 26.10 -33.54 5.27
C HIS A 39 25.53 -33.77 3.86
N SER A 40 26.16 -33.16 2.86
CA SER A 40 25.84 -33.42 1.45
C SER A 40 26.60 -34.63 0.90
N GLU A 41 26.27 -35.06 -0.32
CA GLU A 41 26.93 -36.20 -0.98
C GLU A 41 28.43 -35.89 -1.22
N ALA A 42 29.30 -36.79 -0.79
CA ALA A 42 30.74 -36.55 -0.63
C ALA A 42 31.44 -36.20 -1.95
N ALA A 43 32.04 -35.01 -2.02
CA ALA A 43 32.86 -34.58 -3.16
C ALA A 43 34.36 -34.44 -2.83
N GLU A 44 34.75 -34.10 -1.60
CA GLU A 44 36.14 -33.70 -1.27
C GLU A 44 36.59 -34.08 0.16
N MET A 45 37.89 -33.92 0.46
CA MET A 45 38.47 -34.15 1.81
C MET A 45 38.01 -33.10 2.84
N GLU A 46 37.66 -31.90 2.40
CA GLU A 46 37.01 -30.86 3.20
C GLU A 46 35.60 -30.63 2.65
N GLN A 47 34.61 -30.64 3.53
CA GLN A 47 33.22 -30.41 3.14
C GLN A 47 32.51 -29.55 4.18
N THR A 48 31.41 -28.94 3.77
CA THR A 48 30.52 -28.20 4.67
C THR A 48 29.44 -29.14 5.19
N PHE A 49 29.26 -29.17 6.51
CA PHE A 49 28.32 -30.04 7.20
C PHE A 49 27.66 -29.29 8.36
N ALA A 50 26.57 -29.83 8.89
CA ALA A 50 25.91 -29.29 10.07
C ALA A 50 25.90 -30.29 11.23
N ILE A 51 25.98 -29.77 12.45
CA ILE A 51 25.97 -30.55 13.68
C ILE A 51 24.74 -30.16 14.48
N GLY A 52 23.83 -31.11 14.71
CA GLY A 52 22.70 -30.94 15.62
C GLY A 52 23.03 -31.49 17.00
N LEU A 53 22.95 -30.67 18.04
CA LEU A 53 23.13 -31.08 19.45
C LEU A 53 21.79 -31.05 20.19
N GLN A 54 21.49 -32.10 20.95
CA GLN A 54 20.26 -32.20 21.74
C GLN A 54 20.56 -32.72 23.13
N SER A 55 19.90 -32.17 24.15
CA SER A 55 19.96 -32.68 25.51
C SER A 55 19.08 -33.92 25.66
N THR A 56 19.60 -34.93 26.33
CA THR A 56 18.87 -36.13 26.76
C THR A 56 18.26 -35.96 28.15
N ALA A 57 18.58 -34.86 28.84
CA ALA A 57 18.04 -34.57 30.15
C ALA A 57 16.52 -34.38 30.08
N LYS A 58 15.82 -34.94 31.06
CA LYS A 58 14.38 -34.70 31.20
C LYS A 58 14.17 -33.24 31.60
N ALA A 59 13.66 -32.46 30.67
CA ALA A 59 13.45 -31.04 30.87
C ALA A 59 12.51 -30.74 32.05
N LYS A 60 13.00 -29.94 32.99
CA LYS A 60 12.19 -29.37 34.06
C LYS A 60 11.36 -28.21 33.49
N GLN A 61 10.16 -28.05 34.01
CA GLN A 61 9.30 -26.91 33.73
C GLN A 61 9.57 -25.84 34.80
N VAL A 62 9.83 -24.61 34.37
CA VAL A 62 10.11 -23.44 35.21
C VAL A 62 9.04 -22.37 34.97
N ASP A 63 8.81 -21.55 35.98
CA ASP A 63 7.93 -20.39 35.86
C ASP A 63 8.70 -19.25 35.18
N ARG A 64 8.04 -18.48 34.31
CA ARG A 64 8.70 -17.49 33.45
C ARG A 64 8.04 -16.12 33.56
N ASP A 65 8.85 -15.08 33.33
CA ASP A 65 8.35 -13.77 32.92
C ASP A 65 8.39 -13.71 31.39
N ILE A 66 7.23 -13.55 30.76
CA ILE A 66 7.07 -13.74 29.32
C ILE A 66 6.59 -12.43 28.69
N VAL A 67 7.37 -11.88 27.77
CA VAL A 67 6.89 -10.80 26.89
C VAL A 67 6.33 -11.44 25.63
N VAL A 68 5.03 -11.25 25.37
CA VAL A 68 4.39 -11.70 24.14
C VAL A 68 4.32 -10.52 23.19
N LEU A 69 5.11 -10.58 22.11
CA LEU A 69 5.13 -9.60 21.04
C LEU A 69 4.19 -10.07 19.94
N ILE A 70 3.10 -9.35 19.69
CA ILE A 70 2.12 -9.70 18.66
C ILE A 70 2.21 -8.69 17.52
N ASP A 71 2.50 -9.19 16.32
CA ASP A 71 2.48 -8.39 15.11
C ASP A 71 1.04 -7.97 14.76
N THR A 72 0.84 -6.66 14.66
CA THR A 72 -0.43 -6.02 14.30
C THR A 72 -0.30 -5.15 13.05
N SER A 73 0.65 -5.47 12.18
CA SER A 73 0.84 -4.84 10.88
C SER A 73 -0.23 -5.27 9.86
N ALA A 74 -0.21 -4.64 8.68
CA ALA A 74 -1.18 -4.93 7.62
C ALA A 74 -1.08 -6.36 7.06
N SER A 75 0.05 -7.07 7.20
CA SER A 75 0.19 -8.45 6.74
C SER A 75 -0.57 -9.44 7.64
N GLN A 76 -0.91 -9.02 8.87
CA GLN A 76 -1.59 -9.81 9.89
C GLN A 76 -3.11 -9.63 9.85
N MET A 77 -3.69 -9.65 8.65
CA MET A 77 -5.13 -9.53 8.41
C MET A 77 -5.74 -10.86 7.95
N GLY A 78 -7.08 -10.94 7.97
CA GLY A 78 -7.81 -12.11 7.48
C GLY A 78 -7.49 -13.37 8.29
N ASP A 79 -7.23 -14.47 7.58
CA ASP A 79 -7.03 -15.80 8.16
C ASP A 79 -5.80 -15.84 9.07
N HIS A 80 -4.70 -15.17 8.69
CA HIS A 80 -3.51 -15.05 9.53
C HIS A 80 -3.82 -14.40 10.89
N ARG A 81 -4.70 -13.38 10.94
CA ARG A 81 -5.13 -12.79 12.22
C ARG A 81 -5.87 -13.80 13.09
N GLN A 82 -6.76 -14.59 12.49
CA GLN A 82 -7.54 -15.58 13.22
C GLN A 82 -6.62 -16.66 13.81
N LEU A 83 -5.65 -17.13 13.01
CA LEU A 83 -4.61 -18.06 13.44
C LEU A 83 -3.76 -17.49 14.59
N SER A 84 -3.20 -16.29 14.41
CA SER A 84 -2.41 -15.60 15.44
C SER A 84 -3.18 -15.47 16.75
N MET A 85 -4.46 -15.07 16.70
CA MET A 85 -5.28 -14.95 17.91
C MET A 85 -5.57 -16.29 18.56
N SER A 86 -5.87 -17.32 17.76
CA SER A 86 -6.11 -18.66 18.28
C SER A 86 -4.87 -19.22 18.99
N VAL A 87 -3.68 -19.02 18.40
CA VAL A 87 -2.40 -19.44 19.00
C VAL A 87 -2.12 -18.65 20.28
N VAL A 88 -2.26 -17.33 20.28
CA VAL A 88 -2.02 -16.48 21.47
C VAL A 88 -2.96 -16.84 22.62
N GLU A 89 -4.25 -17.03 22.35
CA GLU A 89 -5.23 -17.42 23.37
C GLU A 89 -4.89 -18.79 23.96
N SER A 90 -4.58 -19.76 23.11
CA SER A 90 -4.21 -21.12 23.55
C SER A 90 -2.88 -21.14 24.32
N LEU A 91 -1.90 -20.35 23.88
CA LEU A 91 -0.62 -20.14 24.56
C LEU A 91 -0.87 -19.64 25.98
N LEU A 92 -1.60 -18.54 26.14
CA LEU A 92 -1.88 -17.94 27.44
C LEU A 92 -2.69 -18.88 28.36
N ALA A 93 -3.65 -19.63 27.79
CA ALA A 93 -4.43 -20.62 28.53
C ALA A 93 -3.60 -21.83 28.99
N SER A 94 -2.50 -22.14 28.30
CA SER A 94 -1.62 -23.28 28.56
C SER A 94 -0.47 -22.96 29.52
N LEU A 95 -0.22 -21.68 29.78
CA LEU A 95 0.75 -21.24 30.78
C LEU A 95 0.24 -21.54 32.20
N GLY A 96 1.17 -21.76 33.12
CA GLY A 96 0.89 -22.05 34.52
C GLY A 96 0.48 -20.80 35.32
N THR A 97 -0.08 -21.02 36.50
CA THR A 97 -0.64 -19.94 37.34
C THR A 97 0.41 -18.99 37.93
N GLN A 98 1.69 -19.38 37.93
CA GLN A 98 2.82 -18.58 38.42
C GLN A 98 3.55 -17.85 37.29
N ASP A 99 3.23 -18.15 36.03
CA ASP A 99 3.80 -17.45 34.88
C ASP A 99 3.21 -16.04 34.80
N ARG A 100 4.08 -15.05 34.56
CA ARG A 100 3.67 -13.66 34.40
C ARG A 100 3.89 -13.24 32.96
N VAL A 101 2.89 -12.64 32.34
CA VAL A 101 2.90 -12.22 30.94
C VAL A 101 2.79 -10.71 30.84
N HIS A 102 3.45 -10.15 29.82
CA HIS A 102 3.29 -8.77 29.40
C HIS A 102 3.01 -8.77 27.89
N LEU A 103 1.87 -8.22 27.48
CA LEU A 103 1.40 -8.25 26.09
C LEU A 103 1.80 -6.95 25.39
N VAL A 104 2.36 -7.06 24.19
CA VAL A 104 2.83 -5.93 23.39
C VAL A 104 2.34 -6.08 21.95
N ALA A 105 1.71 -5.04 21.41
CA ALA A 105 1.40 -4.95 19.99
C ALA A 105 2.57 -4.32 19.24
N VAL A 106 2.92 -4.89 18.08
CA VAL A 106 4.05 -4.48 17.25
C VAL A 106 3.59 -4.20 15.84
N ASP A 107 3.77 -2.97 15.39
CA ASP A 107 3.52 -2.56 14.01
C ASP A 107 4.52 -1.44 13.65
N VAL A 108 4.05 -0.28 13.20
CA VAL A 108 4.84 0.95 13.04
C VAL A 108 5.37 1.43 14.40
N SER A 109 4.63 1.17 15.47
CA SER A 109 5.01 1.49 16.84
C SER A 109 4.98 0.24 17.74
N VAL A 110 5.58 0.38 18.92
CA VAL A 110 5.55 -0.62 19.99
C VAL A 110 4.58 -0.10 21.05
N GLU A 111 3.54 -0.87 21.34
CA GLU A 111 2.50 -0.47 22.29
C GLU A 111 2.24 -1.56 23.33
N ASP A 112 2.45 -1.23 24.60
CA ASP A 112 2.15 -2.09 25.73
C ASP A 112 0.63 -2.21 25.92
N LEU A 113 0.11 -3.44 25.83
CA LEU A 113 -1.31 -3.74 26.05
C LEU A 113 -1.61 -4.09 27.51
N THR A 114 -0.58 -4.39 28.29
CA THR A 114 -0.60 -4.55 29.74
C THR A 114 0.33 -3.52 30.36
N SER A 115 0.01 -3.02 31.55
CA SER A 115 0.84 -2.02 32.24
C SER A 115 2.01 -2.65 32.98
N THR A 116 1.82 -3.86 33.50
CA THR A 116 2.84 -4.62 34.23
C THR A 116 2.76 -6.12 33.92
N PHE A 117 3.79 -6.86 34.31
CA PHE A 117 3.77 -8.32 34.28
C PHE A 117 2.66 -8.88 35.19
N ALA A 118 1.68 -9.54 34.59
CA ALA A 118 0.51 -10.07 35.29
C ALA A 118 0.30 -11.56 35.00
N THR A 119 -0.29 -12.30 35.93
CA THR A 119 -0.61 -13.73 35.71
C THR A 119 -1.62 -13.91 34.59
N THR A 120 -1.54 -15.01 33.83
CA THR A 120 -2.37 -15.26 32.63
C THR A 120 -3.88 -15.16 32.83
N GLY A 121 -4.39 -15.46 34.03
CA GLY A 121 -5.81 -15.36 34.37
C GLY A 121 -6.27 -14.00 34.92
N SER A 122 -5.42 -12.98 34.96
CA SER A 122 -5.75 -11.68 35.54
C SER A 122 -6.68 -10.85 34.65
N GLU A 123 -7.41 -9.92 35.26
CA GLU A 123 -8.25 -8.95 34.53
C GLU A 123 -7.42 -8.07 33.59
N GLU A 124 -6.17 -7.78 33.96
CA GLU A 124 -5.24 -6.99 33.15
C GLU A 124 -4.90 -7.69 31.83
N VAL A 125 -4.56 -8.99 31.86
CA VAL A 125 -4.25 -9.77 30.66
C VAL A 125 -5.50 -9.94 29.78
N GLN A 126 -6.66 -10.16 30.40
CA GLN A 126 -7.94 -10.24 29.67
C GLN A 126 -8.27 -8.91 28.97
N THR A 127 -8.04 -7.78 29.64
CA THR A 127 -8.22 -6.44 29.06
C THR A 127 -7.24 -6.18 27.92
N GLY A 128 -5.97 -6.59 28.07
CA GLY A 128 -4.98 -6.52 27.01
C GLY A 128 -5.38 -7.34 25.78
N LEU A 129 -5.91 -8.55 25.97
CA LEU A 129 -6.44 -9.38 24.88
C LEU A 129 -7.66 -8.75 24.19
N LEU A 130 -8.58 -8.14 24.93
CA LEU A 130 -9.71 -7.42 24.34
C LEU A 130 -9.23 -6.22 23.52
N THR A 131 -8.25 -5.47 24.04
CA THR A 131 -7.62 -4.37 23.31
C THR A 131 -6.99 -4.86 22.01
N LEU A 132 -6.22 -5.96 22.06
CA LEU A 132 -5.63 -6.60 20.88
C LEU A 132 -6.68 -6.99 19.84
N LYS A 133 -7.78 -7.63 20.27
CA LYS A 133 -8.90 -8.03 19.39
C LYS A 133 -9.57 -6.84 18.71
N SER A 134 -9.67 -5.72 19.41
CA SER A 134 -10.27 -4.48 18.87
C SER A 134 -9.31 -3.68 17.98
N ARG A 135 -8.00 -3.92 18.08
CA ARG A 135 -6.98 -3.20 17.32
C ARG A 135 -7.07 -3.53 15.83
N VAL A 136 -7.06 -2.49 14.99
CA VAL A 136 -7.07 -2.64 13.53
C VAL A 136 -5.63 -2.89 13.03
N PRO A 137 -5.33 -4.03 12.37
CA PRO A 137 -3.98 -4.26 11.83
C PRO A 137 -3.66 -3.26 10.73
N LEU A 138 -2.62 -2.45 10.92
CA LEU A 138 -2.21 -1.41 9.99
C LEU A 138 -0.71 -1.21 10.07
N GLY A 139 -0.11 -0.87 8.94
CA GLY A 139 1.29 -0.44 8.85
C GLY A 139 2.25 -1.56 8.50
N VAL A 140 3.54 -1.30 8.69
CA VAL A 140 4.63 -2.27 8.53
C VAL A 140 5.17 -2.64 9.90
N THR A 141 5.69 -3.85 10.07
CA THR A 141 6.29 -4.30 11.34
C THR A 141 7.69 -3.69 11.50
N ASN A 142 7.96 -3.13 12.68
CA ASN A 142 9.28 -2.67 13.09
C ASN A 142 9.80 -3.50 14.27
N LEU A 143 10.55 -4.57 13.96
CA LEU A 143 10.86 -5.61 14.94
C LEU A 143 12.01 -5.24 15.90
N LEU A 144 12.97 -4.42 15.44
CA LEU A 144 14.12 -4.03 16.26
C LEU A 144 13.72 -3.26 17.54
N PRO A 145 12.93 -2.16 17.47
CA PRO A 145 12.46 -1.48 18.68
C PRO A 145 11.64 -2.38 19.59
N ALA A 146 10.84 -3.30 19.03
CA ALA A 146 10.03 -4.24 19.82
C ALA A 146 10.91 -5.21 20.62
N LEU A 147 11.95 -5.77 20.00
CA LEU A 147 12.89 -6.66 20.68
C LEU A 147 13.73 -5.92 21.73
N VAL A 148 14.17 -4.69 21.44
CA VAL A 148 14.87 -3.84 22.42
C VAL A 148 13.97 -3.51 23.61
N HIS A 149 12.70 -3.18 23.36
CA HIS A 149 11.72 -2.92 24.42
C HIS A 149 11.46 -4.16 25.28
N ALA A 150 11.29 -5.33 24.65
CA ALA A 150 11.13 -6.60 25.36
C ALA A 150 12.35 -6.94 26.23
N GLN A 151 13.56 -6.67 25.73
CA GLN A 151 14.80 -6.83 26.49
C GLN A 151 14.83 -5.92 27.73
N GLU A 152 14.37 -4.67 27.60
CA GLU A 152 14.31 -3.71 28.72
C GLU A 152 13.25 -4.10 29.75
N LEU A 153 12.06 -4.56 29.31
CA LEU A 153 11.03 -5.09 30.21
C LEU A 153 11.53 -6.27 31.03
N LEU A 154 12.38 -7.12 30.44
CA LEU A 154 12.93 -8.33 31.09
C LEU A 154 14.24 -8.10 31.84
N LYS A 155 14.75 -6.87 31.95
CA LYS A 155 16.07 -6.58 32.53
C LYS A 155 16.29 -7.13 33.95
N ASP A 156 15.23 -7.16 34.76
CA ASP A 156 15.25 -7.59 36.16
C ASP A 156 14.79 -9.06 36.31
N SER A 157 14.37 -9.71 35.22
CA SER A 157 13.89 -11.09 35.26
C SER A 157 15.06 -12.07 35.34
N GLN A 158 14.91 -13.09 36.20
CA GLN A 158 15.87 -14.19 36.32
C GLN A 158 15.55 -15.35 35.37
N GLN A 159 14.32 -15.42 34.86
CA GLN A 159 13.82 -16.49 33.99
C GLN A 159 12.94 -15.89 32.89
N GLY A 160 13.48 -14.90 32.16
CA GLY A 160 12.79 -14.21 31.09
C GLY A 160 12.63 -15.06 29.82
N ALA A 161 11.54 -14.84 29.09
CA ALA A 161 11.33 -15.38 27.74
C ALA A 161 10.54 -14.38 26.89
N ILE A 162 10.74 -14.44 25.57
CA ILE A 162 10.00 -13.67 24.59
C ILE A 162 9.26 -14.66 23.70
N CYS A 163 8.00 -14.36 23.38
CA CYS A 163 7.23 -15.08 22.37
C CYS A 163 6.76 -14.08 21.31
N TYR A 164 7.32 -14.13 20.11
CA TYR A 164 6.88 -13.32 18.98
C TYR A 164 5.84 -14.07 18.14
N VAL A 165 4.79 -13.38 17.71
CA VAL A 165 3.74 -13.93 16.84
C VAL A 165 3.56 -13.00 15.66
N GLY A 166 3.98 -13.44 14.47
CA GLY A 166 3.95 -12.64 13.25
C GLY A 166 4.85 -13.21 12.16
N ASP A 167 5.02 -12.49 11.06
CA ASP A 167 5.78 -13.00 9.91
C ASP A 167 7.29 -12.76 10.04
N GLY A 168 7.75 -11.99 11.03
CA GLY A 168 9.16 -11.69 11.28
C GLY A 168 9.76 -10.65 10.32
N MET A 169 8.96 -10.13 9.39
CA MET A 169 9.43 -9.20 8.37
C MET A 169 9.51 -7.77 8.90
N SER A 170 10.73 -7.24 9.08
CA SER A 170 10.94 -5.83 9.44
C SER A 170 10.84 -4.90 8.21
N ARG A 171 9.64 -4.80 7.61
CA ARG A 171 9.35 -4.11 6.32
C ARG A 171 9.44 -2.56 6.33
N GLY A 172 10.01 -1.97 7.37
CA GLY A 172 10.25 -0.52 7.45
C GLY A 172 11.69 -0.12 7.77
N ARG A 173 12.53 -1.05 8.23
CA ARG A 173 13.97 -0.87 8.49
C ARG A 173 14.69 -2.22 8.51
N VAL A 174 15.67 -2.41 7.63
CA VAL A 174 16.57 -3.58 7.66
C VAL A 174 17.43 -3.51 8.93
N ILE A 175 17.44 -4.58 9.72
CA ILE A 175 18.31 -4.69 10.89
C ILE A 175 19.71 -5.05 10.40
N SER A 176 20.71 -4.22 10.69
CA SER A 176 22.10 -4.52 10.33
C SER A 176 22.63 -5.71 11.12
N ALA A 177 23.62 -6.42 10.57
CA ALA A 177 24.24 -7.56 11.23
C ALA A 177 24.84 -7.18 12.60
N GLU A 178 25.43 -5.99 12.72
CA GLU A 178 25.98 -5.45 13.97
C GLU A 178 24.89 -5.32 15.06
N LYS A 179 23.78 -4.66 14.73
CA LYS A 179 22.66 -4.48 15.67
C LYS A 179 22.00 -5.82 16.04
N MET A 180 21.93 -6.76 15.10
CA MET A 180 21.47 -8.11 15.39
C MET A 180 22.40 -8.81 16.38
N GLY A 181 23.71 -8.68 16.18
CA GLY A 181 24.75 -9.19 17.08
C GLY A 181 24.57 -8.66 18.50
N GLU A 182 24.47 -7.34 18.67
CA GLU A 182 24.26 -6.68 19.96
C GLU A 182 22.99 -7.19 20.68
N LEU A 183 21.91 -7.35 19.92
CA LEU A 183 20.62 -7.80 20.44
C LEU A 183 20.67 -9.26 20.89
N VAL A 184 21.26 -10.13 20.07
CA VAL A 184 21.43 -11.55 20.37
C VAL A 184 22.36 -11.75 21.57
N GLU A 185 23.50 -11.06 21.62
CA GLU A 185 24.43 -11.09 22.76
C GLU A 185 23.73 -10.64 24.05
N GLY A 186 22.91 -9.59 23.94
CA GLY A 186 22.07 -9.10 25.02
C GLY A 186 21.10 -10.17 25.56
N PHE A 187 20.45 -10.93 24.69
CA PHE A 187 19.56 -12.02 25.12
C PHE A 187 20.32 -13.19 25.72
N GLN A 188 21.45 -13.58 25.13
CA GLN A 188 22.29 -14.67 25.64
C GLN A 188 22.84 -14.38 27.04
N THR A 189 23.38 -13.18 27.26
CA THR A 189 23.96 -12.77 28.57
C THR A 189 22.93 -12.85 29.70
N ARG A 190 21.67 -12.51 29.41
CA ARG A 190 20.55 -12.57 30.36
C ARG A 190 19.77 -13.89 30.32
N LYS A 191 20.17 -14.84 29.48
CA LYS A 191 19.49 -16.14 29.28
C LYS A 191 18.00 -15.99 28.93
N ILE A 192 17.68 -14.98 28.11
CA ILE A 192 16.33 -14.74 27.60
C ILE A 192 16.17 -15.54 26.31
N ALA A 193 15.23 -16.48 26.29
CA ALA A 193 14.93 -17.28 25.10
C ALA A 193 13.85 -16.60 24.24
N VAL A 194 14.04 -16.57 22.92
CA VAL A 194 13.12 -15.96 21.96
C VAL A 194 12.42 -17.02 21.13
N HIS A 195 11.17 -17.29 21.49
CA HIS A 195 10.27 -18.20 20.78
C HIS A 195 9.43 -17.44 19.76
N SER A 196 9.00 -18.11 18.71
CA SER A 196 8.25 -17.47 17.64
C SER A 196 7.19 -18.37 17.03
N PHE A 197 6.03 -17.80 16.70
CA PHE A 197 5.08 -18.36 15.75
C PHE A 197 5.11 -17.52 14.48
N GLY A 198 5.73 -18.07 13.43
CA GLY A 198 5.80 -17.49 12.09
C GLY A 198 4.46 -17.62 11.38
N VAL A 199 3.77 -16.51 11.18
CA VAL A 199 2.44 -16.48 10.56
C VAL A 199 2.30 -15.23 9.69
N GLY A 200 1.82 -15.41 8.47
CA GLY A 200 1.65 -14.34 7.50
C GLY A 200 2.04 -14.74 6.09
N PRO A 201 1.88 -13.83 5.12
CA PRO A 201 2.02 -14.14 3.70
C PRO A 201 3.48 -14.34 3.24
N ALA A 202 4.45 -13.89 4.03
CA ALA A 202 5.87 -14.03 3.74
C ALA A 202 6.67 -14.07 5.05
N ILE A 203 7.00 -15.27 5.51
CA ILE A 203 7.70 -15.48 6.79
C ILE A 203 9.22 -15.31 6.58
N ASP A 204 9.86 -14.50 7.44
CA ASP A 204 11.32 -14.37 7.51
C ASP A 204 11.92 -15.50 8.36
N PHE A 205 12.15 -16.66 7.73
CA PHE A 205 12.75 -17.83 8.39
C PHE A 205 14.15 -17.56 8.93
N GLN A 206 14.91 -16.65 8.30
CA GLN A 206 16.27 -16.33 8.72
C GLN A 206 16.23 -15.55 10.03
N MET A 207 15.41 -14.50 10.11
CA MET A 207 15.27 -13.68 11.32
C MET A 207 14.78 -14.49 12.52
N LEU A 208 13.67 -15.21 12.36
CA LEU A 208 13.07 -16.00 13.44
C LEU A 208 13.99 -17.16 13.84
N GLY A 209 14.65 -17.78 12.86
CA GLY A 209 15.59 -18.87 13.06
C GLY A 209 16.86 -18.46 13.81
N THR A 210 17.47 -17.33 13.43
CA THR A 210 18.65 -16.77 14.13
C THR A 210 18.32 -16.49 15.59
N LEU A 211 17.23 -15.77 15.87
CA LEU A 211 16.83 -15.46 17.25
C LEU A 211 16.61 -16.73 18.07
N ALA A 212 15.86 -17.69 17.53
CA ALA A 212 15.58 -18.94 18.23
C ALA A 212 16.84 -19.78 18.45
N ASN A 213 17.69 -19.95 17.43
CA ASN A 213 18.89 -20.79 17.53
C ASN A 213 19.87 -20.24 18.55
N PHE A 214 20.15 -18.93 18.50
CA PHE A 214 21.12 -18.30 19.39
C PHE A 214 20.64 -18.16 20.84
N THR A 215 19.33 -18.07 21.09
CA THR A 215 18.79 -17.81 22.43
C THR A 215 18.21 -19.06 23.12
N GLY A 216 18.13 -20.19 22.42
CA GLY A 216 17.45 -21.38 22.93
C GLY A 216 15.93 -21.28 22.82
N GLY A 217 15.40 -20.48 21.90
CA GLY A 217 13.97 -20.44 21.57
C GLY A 217 13.55 -21.51 20.57
N ILE A 218 12.25 -21.59 20.24
CA ILE A 218 11.69 -22.48 19.22
C ILE A 218 10.89 -21.64 18.23
N VAL A 219 10.92 -22.01 16.96
CA VAL A 219 10.03 -21.44 15.94
C VAL A 219 9.01 -22.47 15.50
N LYS A 220 7.75 -22.09 15.50
CA LYS A 220 6.63 -22.80 14.87
C LYS A 220 6.07 -21.95 13.74
N PHE A 221 5.42 -22.57 12.76
CA PHE A 221 4.94 -21.86 11.57
C PHE A 221 3.51 -22.23 11.22
N ASP A 222 2.83 -21.28 10.60
CA ASP A 222 1.64 -21.51 9.79
C ASP A 222 2.10 -22.21 8.50
N ASN A 223 2.02 -23.54 8.46
CA ASN A 223 2.26 -24.31 7.23
C ASN A 223 0.95 -24.43 6.44
N GLU A 224 1.03 -24.71 5.12
CA GLU A 224 -0.16 -24.78 4.25
C GLU A 224 -1.21 -25.80 4.75
N ASP A 225 -0.83 -26.74 5.62
CA ASP A 225 -1.69 -27.77 6.23
C ASP A 225 -2.32 -27.34 7.58
N LEU A 226 -1.91 -26.20 8.16
CA LEU A 226 -2.39 -25.74 9.47
C LEU A 226 -3.78 -25.12 9.34
N ALA A 227 -4.81 -25.95 9.42
CA ALA A 227 -6.18 -25.49 9.58
C ALA A 227 -6.37 -24.71 10.90
N LEU A 228 -7.26 -23.71 10.90
CA LEU A 228 -7.60 -22.91 12.09
C LEU A 228 -8.01 -23.78 13.30
N GLU A 229 -8.62 -24.94 13.05
CA GLU A 229 -9.01 -25.90 14.09
C GLU A 229 -7.80 -26.48 14.85
N ASN A 230 -6.63 -26.53 14.24
CA ASN A 230 -5.39 -27.08 14.81
C ASN A 230 -4.49 -26.00 15.43
N ALA A 231 -4.76 -24.71 15.19
CA ALA A 231 -3.99 -23.60 15.75
C ALA A 231 -3.85 -23.64 17.29
N PRO A 232 -4.87 -24.05 18.07
CA PRO A 232 -4.70 -24.18 19.52
C PRO A 232 -3.59 -25.15 19.93
N ALA A 233 -3.35 -26.23 19.18
CA ALA A 233 -2.30 -27.19 19.49
C ALA A 233 -0.90 -26.55 19.45
N VAL A 234 -0.67 -25.63 18.50
CA VAL A 234 0.58 -24.87 18.39
C VAL A 234 0.80 -23.98 19.62
N GLY A 235 -0.27 -23.33 20.13
CA GLY A 235 -0.20 -22.56 21.38
C GLY A 235 0.21 -23.40 22.59
N VAL A 236 -0.29 -24.64 22.69
CA VAL A 236 0.09 -25.59 23.75
C VAL A 236 1.56 -25.99 23.63
N GLU A 237 2.02 -26.28 22.41
CA GLU A 237 3.42 -26.63 22.15
C GLU A 237 4.38 -25.49 22.49
N LEU A 238 4.03 -24.25 22.09
CA LEU A 238 4.81 -23.06 22.42
C LEU A 238 4.86 -22.81 23.93
N ALA A 239 3.74 -22.96 24.64
CA ALA A 239 3.71 -22.82 26.11
C ALA A 239 4.67 -23.81 26.78
N LYS A 240 4.62 -25.08 26.36
CA LYS A 240 5.50 -26.14 26.87
C LYS A 240 6.98 -25.84 26.58
N ALA A 241 7.28 -25.33 25.38
CA ALA A 241 8.62 -24.94 24.98
C ALA A 241 9.16 -23.74 25.78
N ILE A 242 8.36 -22.70 25.98
CA ILE A 242 8.75 -21.50 26.76
C ILE A 242 9.10 -21.88 28.20
N LYS A 243 8.29 -22.75 28.79
CA LYS A 243 8.44 -23.18 30.19
C LYS A 243 9.57 -24.18 30.42
N GLN A 244 10.15 -24.74 29.37
CA GLN A 244 11.24 -25.69 29.51
C GLN A 244 12.55 -24.99 29.95
N GLU A 245 13.27 -25.63 30.87
CA GLU A 245 14.62 -25.23 31.26
C GLU A 245 15.61 -25.47 30.10
N ILE A 246 16.54 -24.53 29.91
CA ILE A 246 17.51 -24.52 28.81
C ILE A 246 18.91 -24.67 29.39
N GLU A 247 19.73 -25.51 28.77
CA GLU A 247 21.12 -25.70 29.17
C GLU A 247 22.03 -24.74 28.39
N TYR A 248 22.94 -24.06 29.08
CA TYR A 248 23.83 -23.03 28.48
C TYR A 248 25.29 -23.48 28.59
N PRO A 249 25.80 -24.29 27.64
CA PRO A 249 27.22 -24.65 27.61
C PRO A 249 28.08 -23.40 27.39
N THR A 250 29.32 -23.41 27.88
CA THR A 250 30.23 -22.26 27.79
C THR A 250 31.23 -22.37 26.65
N THR A 251 31.52 -23.59 26.20
CA THR A 251 32.53 -23.86 25.17
C THR A 251 32.08 -25.02 24.29
N LEU A 252 32.40 -24.90 23.00
CA LEU A 252 32.27 -25.93 21.99
C LEU A 252 33.66 -26.08 21.34
N SER A 253 34.16 -27.31 21.27
CA SER A 253 35.45 -27.57 20.62
C SER A 253 35.33 -28.68 19.58
N LEU A 254 35.77 -28.34 18.37
CA LEU A 254 35.83 -29.22 17.22
C LEU A 254 37.20 -29.07 16.53
N PRO A 255 38.18 -29.94 16.81
CA PRO A 255 39.54 -29.75 16.31
C PRO A 255 39.70 -30.07 14.80
N THR A 256 38.72 -30.73 14.20
CA THR A 256 38.78 -31.25 12.82
C THR A 256 38.16 -30.32 11.77
N ALA A 257 37.48 -29.25 12.19
CA ALA A 257 36.77 -28.32 11.32
C ALA A 257 36.54 -26.97 12.01
N GLU A 258 36.39 -25.92 11.21
CA GLU A 258 35.93 -24.61 11.67
C GLU A 258 34.42 -24.67 11.94
N VAL A 259 33.94 -24.06 13.03
CA VAL A 259 32.53 -24.10 13.44
C VAL A 259 31.97 -22.70 13.60
N LEU A 260 30.77 -22.48 13.07
CA LEU A 260 30.01 -21.25 13.18
C LEU A 260 28.62 -21.50 13.78
N PRO A 261 28.18 -20.66 14.73
CA PRO A 261 29.00 -19.68 15.46
C PRO A 261 30.08 -20.38 16.32
N ALA A 262 31.15 -19.64 16.64
CA ALA A 262 32.25 -20.15 17.46
C ALA A 262 31.85 -20.28 18.94
N ASP A 263 30.95 -19.40 19.41
CA ASP A 263 30.42 -19.42 20.76
C ASP A 263 29.44 -20.59 20.95
N ALA A 264 29.47 -21.18 22.14
CA ALA A 264 28.56 -22.26 22.49
C ALA A 264 27.12 -21.73 22.64
N LEU A 265 26.21 -22.29 21.85
CA LEU A 265 24.79 -21.98 21.84
C LEU A 265 24.01 -22.79 22.88
N PRO A 266 22.85 -22.29 23.35
CA PRO A 266 21.99 -22.99 24.28
C PRO A 266 21.46 -24.30 23.70
N VAL A 267 21.39 -25.36 24.52
CA VAL A 267 20.96 -26.71 24.13
C VAL A 267 19.68 -27.10 24.86
N ARG A 268 18.78 -27.81 24.16
CA ARG A 268 17.46 -28.21 24.65
C ARG A 268 17.20 -29.68 24.39
N SER A 269 16.20 -30.24 25.07
CA SER A 269 15.76 -31.63 24.84
C SER A 269 14.57 -31.77 23.89
N ASP A 270 13.85 -30.69 23.59
CA ASP A 270 12.70 -30.68 22.68
C ASP A 270 13.06 -30.27 21.24
N ARG A 271 14.28 -29.80 20.99
CA ARG A 271 14.83 -29.58 19.64
C ARG A 271 16.36 -29.70 19.60
N GLU A 272 16.90 -29.88 18.41
CA GLU A 272 18.34 -29.78 18.16
C GLU A 272 18.79 -28.31 18.08
N THR A 273 20.01 -28.03 18.55
CA THR A 273 20.75 -26.78 18.35
C THR A 273 21.77 -27.02 17.26
N ILE A 274 21.65 -26.31 16.15
CA ILE A 274 22.41 -26.59 14.93
C ILE A 274 23.56 -25.60 14.79
N TYR A 275 24.73 -26.15 14.48
CA TYR A 275 25.93 -25.44 14.07
C TYR A 275 26.27 -25.77 12.62
N LEU A 276 26.90 -24.83 11.92
CA LEU A 276 27.53 -25.11 10.64
C LEU A 276 29.03 -25.31 10.84
N ALA A 277 29.62 -26.24 10.12
CA ALA A 277 31.04 -26.51 10.19
C ALA A 277 31.62 -26.80 8.80
N LYS A 278 32.91 -26.46 8.62
CA LYS A 278 33.64 -26.74 7.38
C LYS A 278 35.00 -27.36 7.68
N GLY A 279 35.25 -28.53 7.10
CA GLY A 279 36.48 -29.29 7.30
C GLY A 279 36.25 -30.79 7.19
N SER A 280 36.95 -31.57 8.00
CA SER A 280 36.83 -33.03 8.02
C SER A 280 35.74 -33.50 8.99
N LEU A 281 34.95 -34.49 8.55
CA LEU A 281 33.80 -35.00 9.32
C LEU A 281 34.24 -35.55 10.69
N PRO A 282 33.75 -34.97 11.80
CA PRO A 282 34.07 -35.43 13.15
C PRO A 282 33.26 -36.67 13.56
N GLU A 283 33.85 -37.54 14.37
CA GLU A 283 33.10 -38.60 15.09
C GLU A 283 32.53 -38.11 16.43
N THR A 284 33.20 -37.13 17.06
CA THR A 284 32.81 -36.58 18.35
C THR A 284 32.95 -35.07 18.41
N VAL A 285 32.15 -34.46 19.27
CA VAL A 285 32.16 -33.02 19.62
C VAL A 285 32.46 -32.91 21.10
N SER A 286 33.30 -31.95 21.51
CA SER A 286 33.56 -31.71 22.93
C SER A 286 32.76 -30.50 23.41
N LEU A 287 31.95 -30.72 24.45
CA LEU A 287 31.25 -29.66 25.19
C LEU A 287 31.93 -29.42 26.55
N THR A 288 31.36 -28.50 27.33
CA THR A 288 31.85 -28.05 28.64
C THR A 288 32.36 -29.21 29.51
N ASP A 289 33.43 -28.99 30.29
CA ASP A 289 34.10 -29.99 31.16
C ASP A 289 34.74 -31.20 30.45
N GLY A 290 34.85 -31.19 29.11
CA GLY A 290 35.46 -32.28 28.34
C GLY A 290 34.51 -33.43 28.02
N GLU A 291 33.20 -33.20 28.16
CA GLU A 291 32.17 -34.16 27.75
C GLU A 291 32.23 -34.39 26.23
N GLN A 292 32.46 -35.64 25.85
CA GLN A 292 32.50 -36.07 24.45
C GLN A 292 31.10 -36.51 24.01
N VAL A 293 30.48 -35.75 23.11
CA VAL A 293 29.24 -36.12 22.45
C VAL A 293 29.59 -36.87 21.18
N ARG A 294 29.17 -38.14 21.09
CA ARG A 294 29.32 -38.91 19.87
C ARG A 294 28.27 -38.46 18.86
N LEU A 295 28.73 -38.17 17.64
CA LEU A 295 27.85 -37.86 16.52
C LEU A 295 27.40 -39.18 15.89
N THR A 296 26.10 -39.43 15.91
CA THR A 296 25.51 -40.54 15.15
C THR A 296 25.21 -40.05 13.74
N THR A 297 25.88 -40.62 12.75
CA THR A 297 25.70 -40.33 11.32
C THR A 297 24.41 -40.94 10.78
N ASP A 298 23.70 -40.21 9.89
CA ASP A 298 23.58 -40.54 8.45
C ASP A 298 22.35 -39.87 7.79
N GLU A 299 22.14 -38.55 8.00
CA GLU A 299 21.09 -37.80 7.28
C GLU A 299 21.76 -36.98 6.18
N GLN A 300 21.72 -37.52 4.96
CA GLN A 300 22.16 -36.83 3.75
C GLN A 300 21.15 -35.75 3.38
N ILE A 301 21.63 -34.53 3.18
CA ILE A 301 20.82 -33.40 2.72
C ILE A 301 21.40 -32.84 1.42
N GLU A 302 20.58 -32.10 0.68
CA GLU A 302 21.02 -31.41 -0.54
C GLU A 302 22.11 -30.39 -0.22
N ASN A 303 22.91 -30.03 -1.23
CA ASN A 303 24.12 -29.20 -1.04
C ASN A 303 23.80 -27.70 -0.82
N ILE A 304 22.87 -27.38 0.07
CA ILE A 304 22.52 -26.02 0.49
C ILE A 304 23.46 -25.49 1.59
N LEU A 305 24.15 -26.40 2.30
CA LEU A 305 24.95 -26.02 3.47
C LEU A 305 26.10 -25.11 3.08
N GLU A 306 26.65 -25.26 1.88
CA GLU A 306 27.74 -24.43 1.37
C GLU A 306 27.31 -22.95 1.22
N SER A 307 26.11 -22.69 0.71
CA SER A 307 25.58 -21.32 0.58
C SER A 307 25.22 -20.73 1.94
N ALA A 308 24.71 -21.56 2.85
CA ALA A 308 24.50 -21.19 4.25
C ALA A 308 25.82 -20.87 4.98
N TRP A 309 26.89 -21.63 4.70
CA TRP A 309 28.22 -21.39 5.26
C TRP A 309 28.80 -20.05 4.82
N PHE A 310 28.75 -19.72 3.52
CA PHE A 310 29.21 -18.42 3.05
C PHE A 310 28.46 -17.27 3.73
N SER A 311 27.14 -17.40 3.85
CA SER A 311 26.30 -16.42 4.54
C SER A 311 26.65 -16.30 6.03
N ALA A 312 26.89 -17.42 6.70
CA ALA A 312 27.33 -17.46 8.09
C ALA A 312 28.72 -16.82 8.24
N GLN A 313 29.66 -17.11 7.35
CA GLN A 313 31.02 -16.57 7.40
C GLN A 313 31.04 -15.05 7.24
N GLU A 314 30.27 -14.49 6.29
CA GLU A 314 30.11 -13.03 6.13
C GLU A 314 29.52 -12.33 7.36
N SER A 315 28.77 -13.07 8.18
CA SER A 315 28.09 -12.56 9.37
C SER A 315 28.69 -13.05 10.69
N ASN A 316 29.89 -13.64 10.66
CA ASN A 316 30.54 -14.23 11.83
C ASN A 316 29.63 -15.22 12.61
N GLY A 317 28.85 -16.02 11.89
CA GLY A 317 27.92 -17.02 12.42
C GLY A 317 26.49 -16.54 12.66
N LEU A 318 26.20 -15.24 12.66
CA LEU A 318 24.86 -14.71 12.97
C LEU A 318 23.74 -15.23 12.06
N LYS A 319 24.05 -15.55 10.80
CA LYS A 319 23.07 -16.12 9.85
C LYS A 319 22.88 -17.64 9.98
N VAL A 320 23.44 -18.30 11.00
CA VAL A 320 23.13 -19.71 11.32
C VAL A 320 21.73 -19.78 11.95
N ALA A 321 20.72 -19.79 11.08
CA ALA A 321 19.31 -19.64 11.43
C ALA A 321 18.56 -20.98 11.62
N PHE A 322 19.26 -22.09 11.85
CA PHE A 322 18.67 -23.42 11.92
C PHE A 322 18.27 -23.81 13.35
N ALA A 323 17.14 -23.30 13.83
CA ALA A 323 16.59 -23.68 15.14
C ALA A 323 15.92 -25.06 15.12
N GLY A 324 16.73 -26.12 14.99
CA GLY A 324 16.27 -27.51 14.92
C GLY A 324 16.12 -28.05 13.49
N SER A 325 15.96 -29.37 13.37
CA SER A 325 15.92 -30.07 12.08
C SER A 325 14.74 -29.62 11.21
N GLU A 326 13.59 -29.33 11.81
CA GLU A 326 12.39 -28.82 11.13
C GLU A 326 12.69 -27.55 10.31
N LEU A 327 13.46 -26.61 10.87
CA LEU A 327 13.80 -25.36 10.19
C LEU A 327 14.90 -25.54 9.13
N LEU A 328 15.83 -26.48 9.37
CA LEU A 328 16.83 -26.88 8.38
C LEU A 328 16.17 -27.47 7.12
N GLU A 329 15.26 -28.43 7.30
CA GLU A 329 14.49 -29.03 6.20
C GLU A 329 13.60 -28.02 5.47
N LEU A 330 13.00 -27.07 6.21
CA LEU A 330 12.15 -26.05 5.61
C LEU A 330 12.97 -25.10 4.72
N GLN A 331 14.12 -24.63 5.22
CA GLN A 331 15.01 -23.77 4.44
C GLN A 331 15.57 -24.50 3.22
N GLU A 332 15.88 -25.79 3.35
CA GLU A 332 16.25 -26.65 2.23
C GLU A 332 15.18 -26.64 1.13
N LYS A 333 13.94 -26.98 1.49
CA LYS A 333 12.81 -26.98 0.55
C LYS A 333 12.59 -25.61 -0.10
N ALA A 334 12.76 -24.53 0.66
CA ALA A 334 12.62 -23.17 0.15
C ALA A 334 13.70 -22.82 -0.89
N ILE A 335 14.96 -23.16 -0.61
CA ILE A 335 16.08 -22.95 -1.54
C ILE A 335 15.88 -23.78 -2.81
N LEU A 336 15.51 -25.05 -2.69
CA LEU A 336 15.26 -25.92 -3.84
C LEU A 336 14.13 -25.37 -4.73
N LYS A 337 13.00 -24.98 -4.13
CA LYS A 337 11.90 -24.34 -4.84
C LYS A 337 12.32 -23.07 -5.56
N GLN A 338 13.17 -22.25 -4.93
CA GLN A 338 13.70 -21.03 -5.56
C GLN A 338 14.62 -21.36 -6.73
N VAL A 339 15.49 -22.36 -6.60
CA VAL A 339 16.37 -22.80 -7.68
C VAL A 339 15.57 -23.35 -8.86
N ASP A 340 14.49 -24.11 -8.61
CA ASP A 340 13.60 -24.60 -9.67
C ASP A 340 12.91 -23.44 -10.42
N GLN A 341 12.40 -22.43 -9.70
CA GLN A 341 11.81 -21.23 -10.30
C GLN A 341 12.81 -20.44 -11.15
N LEU A 342 14.06 -20.30 -10.70
CA LEU A 342 15.14 -19.68 -11.47
C LEU A 342 15.47 -20.51 -12.72
N GLY A 343 15.44 -21.84 -12.61
CA GLY A 343 15.58 -22.75 -13.74
C GLY A 343 14.51 -22.52 -14.82
N GLU A 344 13.23 -22.48 -14.43
CA GLU A 344 12.12 -22.20 -15.35
C GLU A 344 12.22 -20.80 -15.99
N GLN A 345 12.76 -19.81 -15.28
CA GLN A 345 13.02 -18.48 -15.84
C GLN A 345 14.19 -18.51 -16.83
N ALA A 346 15.25 -19.25 -16.51
CA ALA A 346 16.42 -19.39 -17.38
C ALA A 346 16.07 -20.15 -18.66
N GLU A 347 15.25 -21.22 -18.59
CA GLU A 347 14.75 -21.92 -19.78
C GLU A 347 13.93 -21.00 -20.69
N ARG A 348 13.04 -20.17 -20.12
CA ARG A 348 12.29 -19.16 -20.90
C ARG A 348 13.20 -18.10 -21.52
N ALA A 349 14.24 -17.65 -20.81
CA ALA A 349 15.23 -16.74 -21.36
C ALA A 349 16.03 -17.38 -22.49
N LEU A 350 16.33 -18.68 -22.37
CA LEU A 350 17.00 -19.46 -23.40
C LEU A 350 16.14 -19.58 -24.68
N ASP A 351 14.83 -19.82 -24.54
CA ASP A 351 13.88 -19.83 -25.66
C ASP A 351 13.84 -18.47 -26.40
N LEU A 352 14.00 -17.38 -25.65
CA LEU A 352 14.08 -16.01 -26.17
C LEU A 352 15.49 -15.63 -26.67
N LYS A 353 16.47 -16.54 -26.59
CA LYS A 353 17.88 -16.32 -26.93
C LYS A 353 18.55 -15.20 -26.12
N ASP A 354 18.05 -14.95 -24.91
CA ASP A 354 18.65 -14.00 -23.97
C ASP A 354 19.72 -14.70 -23.11
N HIS A 355 20.87 -14.97 -23.74
CA HIS A 355 21.97 -15.71 -23.10
C HIS A 355 22.61 -14.96 -21.92
N ARG A 356 22.45 -13.63 -21.86
CA ARG A 356 22.94 -12.84 -20.73
C ARG A 356 22.14 -13.16 -19.49
N THR A 357 20.82 -13.11 -19.58
CA THR A 357 19.93 -13.48 -18.46
C THR A 357 20.09 -14.95 -18.08
N VAL A 358 20.32 -15.87 -19.04
CA VAL A 358 20.64 -17.27 -18.73
C VAL A 358 21.93 -17.41 -17.92
N ASN A 359 23.00 -16.68 -18.28
CA ASN A 359 24.28 -16.71 -17.55
C ASN A 359 24.12 -16.11 -16.14
N GLU A 360 23.36 -15.02 -16.00
CA GLU A 360 23.06 -14.41 -14.70
C GLU A 360 22.25 -15.36 -13.81
N LEU A 361 21.14 -15.92 -14.30
CA LEU A 361 20.28 -16.84 -13.55
C LEU A 361 20.98 -18.16 -13.18
N SER A 362 21.73 -18.76 -14.11
CA SER A 362 22.48 -20.00 -13.84
C SER A 362 23.59 -19.80 -12.80
N ARG A 363 24.24 -18.63 -12.76
CA ARG A 363 25.17 -18.28 -11.67
C ARG A 363 24.45 -18.18 -10.34
N THR A 364 23.30 -17.52 -10.27
CA THR A 364 22.49 -17.43 -9.04
C THR A 364 22.04 -18.81 -8.56
N MET A 365 21.58 -19.68 -9.46
CA MET A 365 21.23 -21.07 -9.13
C MET A 365 22.44 -21.83 -8.55
N ALA A 366 23.61 -21.71 -9.15
CA ALA A 366 24.84 -22.36 -8.67
C ALA A 366 25.36 -21.77 -7.34
N GLN A 367 25.05 -20.51 -7.04
CA GLN A 367 25.34 -19.91 -5.73
C GLN A 367 24.41 -20.43 -4.63
N LEU A 368 23.13 -20.65 -4.94
CA LEU A 368 22.13 -21.14 -3.99
C LEU A 368 22.30 -22.63 -3.68
N ASN A 369 22.51 -23.45 -4.71
CA ASN A 369 22.77 -24.88 -4.60
C ASN A 369 24.03 -25.24 -5.41
N PRO A 370 25.23 -25.11 -4.80
CA PRO A 370 26.49 -25.52 -5.42
C PRO A 370 26.46 -26.98 -5.86
N GLY A 371 26.80 -27.23 -7.13
CA GLY A 371 26.75 -28.57 -7.72
C GLY A 371 25.44 -28.90 -8.43
N ASN A 372 24.45 -28.00 -8.44
CA ASN A 372 23.21 -28.18 -9.19
C ASN A 372 23.49 -28.43 -10.69
N ARG A 373 23.11 -29.62 -11.16
CA ARG A 373 23.35 -30.07 -12.54
C ARG A 373 22.62 -29.23 -13.58
N HIS A 374 21.41 -28.76 -13.27
CA HIS A 374 20.63 -27.90 -14.15
C HIS A 374 21.35 -26.57 -14.39
N ALA A 375 21.84 -25.92 -13.32
CA ALA A 375 22.63 -24.69 -13.41
C ALA A 375 23.91 -24.87 -14.27
N GLN A 376 24.59 -26.01 -14.13
CA GLN A 376 25.79 -26.33 -14.92
C GLN A 376 25.48 -26.47 -16.41
N LEU A 377 24.37 -27.11 -16.77
CA LEU A 377 23.94 -27.26 -18.17
C LEU A 377 23.64 -25.88 -18.79
N LEU A 378 22.83 -25.06 -18.13
CA LEU A 378 22.49 -23.70 -18.59
C LEU A 378 23.74 -22.82 -18.79
N LYS A 379 24.68 -22.89 -17.85
CA LYS A 379 25.97 -22.17 -17.94
C LYS A 379 26.82 -22.66 -19.11
N SER A 380 26.84 -23.97 -19.36
CA SER A 380 27.59 -24.54 -20.49
C SER A 380 27.01 -24.13 -21.85
N ASP A 381 25.69 -24.02 -21.93
CA ASP A 381 24.99 -23.58 -23.14
C ASP A 381 25.17 -22.08 -23.40
N SER A 382 25.17 -21.23 -22.37
CA SER A 382 25.46 -19.80 -22.54
C SER A 382 26.90 -19.53 -22.98
N VAL A 383 27.88 -20.23 -22.40
CA VAL A 383 29.31 -20.06 -22.74
C VAL A 383 29.62 -20.53 -24.17
N ARG A 384 28.99 -21.64 -24.61
CA ARG A 384 29.12 -22.09 -26.01
C ARG A 384 28.68 -21.03 -27.00
N PHE A 385 27.63 -20.28 -26.69
CA PHE A 385 27.13 -19.22 -27.55
C PHE A 385 28.05 -17.99 -27.57
N GLU A 386 28.55 -17.54 -26.41
CA GLU A 386 29.54 -16.45 -26.34
C GLU A 386 30.79 -16.76 -27.19
N LEU A 387 31.26 -18.01 -27.17
CA LEU A 387 32.42 -18.45 -27.96
C LEU A 387 32.13 -18.47 -29.48
N LEU A 388 30.89 -18.77 -29.88
CA LEU A 388 30.43 -18.76 -31.27
C LEU A 388 30.27 -17.33 -31.82
N THR A 389 29.99 -16.34 -30.96
CA THR A 389 29.92 -14.92 -31.36
C THR A 389 31.27 -14.22 -31.50
N VAL A 390 32.35 -14.74 -30.89
CA VAL A 390 33.70 -14.13 -30.92
C VAL A 390 34.55 -14.64 -32.10
N SER A 391 34.14 -15.73 -32.77
CA SER A 391 34.90 -16.32 -33.88
C SER A 391 34.43 -15.82 -35.25
N GLN A 392 34.82 -14.60 -35.65
CA GLN A 392 34.97 -14.24 -37.06
C GLN A 392 36.46 -14.34 -37.44
N PRO A 393 36.87 -15.23 -38.36
CA PRO A 393 38.25 -15.27 -38.83
C PRO A 393 38.51 -14.14 -39.83
N GLY A 394 39.43 -13.24 -39.48
CA GLY A 394 40.11 -12.39 -40.47
C GLY A 394 41.04 -13.25 -41.33
N GLU A 395 40.97 -13.06 -42.65
CA GLU A 395 41.78 -13.74 -43.65
C GLU A 395 43.28 -13.57 -43.39
N ILE A 396 43.99 -14.68 -43.23
CA ILE A 396 45.45 -14.75 -43.21
C ILE A 396 45.91 -15.18 -44.60
N GLY A 397 46.61 -14.31 -45.32
CA GLY A 397 47.26 -14.60 -46.58
C GLY A 397 48.41 -15.59 -46.42
N ALA A 398 48.49 -16.57 -47.33
CA ALA A 398 49.49 -17.62 -47.40
C ALA A 398 50.90 -17.12 -47.80
N PRO A 399 51.98 -17.85 -47.42
CA PRO A 399 53.34 -17.52 -47.84
C PRO A 399 53.63 -18.05 -49.25
N VAL A 400 54.46 -17.34 -50.01
CA VAL A 400 54.94 -17.75 -51.34
C VAL A 400 56.40 -18.17 -51.29
N ASP A 401 56.66 -19.20 -52.06
CA ASP A 401 57.83 -20.07 -52.15
C ASP A 401 59.05 -19.45 -52.87
N ASP A 402 60.13 -20.18 -52.67
CA ASP A 402 61.56 -20.03 -52.96
C ASP A 402 61.95 -19.72 -54.43
N LEU A 403 63.00 -18.91 -54.62
CA LEU A 403 63.72 -18.75 -55.89
C LEU A 403 65.24 -18.65 -55.65
N THR A 404 65.94 -19.72 -56.03
CA THR A 404 67.41 -19.79 -56.18
C THR A 404 67.96 -18.80 -57.21
N PRO A 405 69.24 -18.41 -57.11
CA PRO A 405 70.13 -18.61 -58.27
C PRO A 405 71.58 -19.04 -57.97
N ARG A 406 72.25 -19.38 -59.07
CA ARG A 406 73.45 -20.20 -59.29
C ARG A 406 74.77 -19.42 -59.28
N GLU A 407 75.86 -20.14 -59.03
CA GLU A 407 77.28 -19.72 -58.95
C GLU A 407 77.87 -18.94 -60.14
N GLY A 408 78.88 -18.10 -59.85
CA GLY A 408 80.02 -17.87 -60.76
C GLY A 408 80.84 -16.58 -60.53
N GLY A 409 82.16 -16.72 -60.31
CA GLY A 409 83.19 -15.78 -60.84
C GLY A 409 84.07 -15.00 -59.84
N GLU A 410 85.37 -15.30 -59.81
CA GLU A 410 86.45 -14.63 -59.07
C GLU A 410 86.73 -13.18 -59.52
N ASN A 411 86.91 -12.24 -58.56
CA ASN A 411 88.09 -11.36 -58.42
C ASN A 411 87.90 -10.16 -57.45
N LEU A 412 88.94 -9.90 -56.63
CA LEU A 412 89.40 -8.61 -56.06
C LEU A 412 88.72 -8.01 -54.80
N ASP A 413 89.20 -8.42 -53.63
CA ASP A 413 89.72 -7.64 -52.47
C ASP A 413 89.16 -6.25 -52.06
N LEU A 414 87.94 -5.87 -52.47
CA LEU A 414 87.23 -4.66 -52.00
C LEU A 414 85.82 -4.95 -51.43
N LEU A 415 85.25 -6.13 -51.75
CA LEU A 415 83.92 -6.56 -51.27
C LEU A 415 83.96 -7.06 -49.81
N SER A 416 85.08 -7.66 -49.40
CA SER A 416 85.31 -8.16 -48.03
C SER A 416 85.44 -7.03 -47.00
N GLU A 417 86.03 -5.89 -47.38
CA GLU A 417 86.18 -4.71 -46.52
C GLU A 417 84.84 -3.99 -46.32
N GLN A 418 84.00 -3.93 -47.37
CA GLN A 418 82.65 -3.39 -47.29
C GLN A 418 81.72 -4.26 -46.43
N GLU A 419 81.81 -5.60 -46.56
CA GLU A 419 81.08 -6.54 -45.70
C GLU A 419 81.52 -6.47 -44.23
N GLN A 420 82.80 -6.17 -43.96
CA GLN A 420 83.28 -5.96 -42.59
C GLN A 420 82.75 -4.65 -41.99
N LEU A 421 82.68 -3.57 -42.77
CA LEU A 421 82.10 -2.30 -42.33
C LEU A 421 80.59 -2.41 -42.03
N ILE A 422 79.84 -3.13 -42.86
CA ILE A 422 78.42 -3.41 -42.62
C ILE A 422 78.25 -4.19 -41.31
N ARG A 423 79.05 -5.23 -41.07
CA ARG A 423 79.01 -6.00 -39.82
C ARG A 423 79.36 -5.17 -38.57
N ILE A 424 80.35 -4.28 -38.67
CA ILE A 424 80.71 -3.38 -37.56
C ILE A 424 79.56 -2.41 -37.26
N ASN A 425 78.92 -1.85 -38.30
CA ASN A 425 77.76 -0.98 -38.13
C ASN A 425 76.55 -1.74 -37.55
N GLU A 426 76.28 -2.96 -38.02
CA GLU A 426 75.24 -3.84 -37.48
C GLU A 426 75.43 -4.10 -35.98
N GLN A 427 76.66 -4.42 -35.55
CA GLN A 427 76.98 -4.58 -34.13
C GLN A 427 76.78 -3.29 -33.34
N ARG A 428 77.15 -2.13 -33.91
CA ARG A 428 76.96 -0.82 -33.26
C ARG A 428 75.48 -0.52 -33.05
N TYR A 429 74.67 -0.64 -34.10
CA TYR A 429 73.23 -0.37 -34.03
C TYR A 429 72.49 -1.39 -33.16
N ALA A 430 72.89 -2.66 -33.16
CA ALA A 430 72.33 -3.66 -32.26
C ALA A 430 72.57 -3.29 -30.78
N ARG A 431 73.78 -2.85 -30.45
CA ARG A 431 74.13 -2.39 -29.09
C ARG A 431 73.38 -1.11 -28.70
N ASP A 432 73.23 -0.17 -29.63
CA ASP A 432 72.49 1.07 -29.38
C ASP A 432 70.99 0.79 -29.14
N VAL A 433 70.40 -0.15 -29.87
CA VAL A 433 69.01 -0.61 -29.67
C VAL A 433 68.85 -1.32 -28.33
N GLU A 434 69.78 -2.21 -27.97
CA GLU A 434 69.76 -2.89 -26.67
C GLU A 434 69.82 -1.90 -25.52
N ARG A 435 70.75 -0.93 -25.57
CA ARG A 435 70.85 0.12 -24.56
C ARG A 435 69.55 0.94 -24.46
N LEU A 436 68.96 1.30 -25.60
CA LEU A 436 67.71 2.06 -25.62
C LEU A 436 66.55 1.26 -25.01
N ILE A 437 66.46 -0.05 -25.29
CA ILE A 437 65.46 -0.93 -24.70
C ILE A 437 65.66 -1.03 -23.18
N GLU A 438 66.91 -1.12 -22.71
CA GLU A 438 67.23 -1.20 -21.29
C GLU A 438 66.89 0.10 -20.54
N GLU A 439 67.26 1.25 -21.08
CA GLU A 439 66.85 2.57 -20.54
C GLU A 439 65.32 2.73 -20.54
N SER A 440 64.65 2.17 -21.55
CA SER A 440 63.20 2.21 -21.66
C SER A 440 62.50 1.29 -20.66
N ASN A 441 63.13 0.19 -20.25
CA ASN A 441 62.59 -0.69 -19.20
C ASN A 441 62.45 0.06 -17.86
N GLU A 442 63.42 0.90 -17.53
CA GLU A 442 63.37 1.74 -16.32
C GLU A 442 62.27 2.81 -16.41
N LYS A 443 62.15 3.46 -17.58
CA LYS A 443 61.16 4.52 -17.81
C LYS A 443 59.73 3.99 -17.95
N LEU A 444 59.53 2.74 -18.37
CA LEU A 444 58.23 2.13 -18.63
C LEU A 444 57.28 2.16 -17.41
N LEU A 445 57.83 2.20 -16.19
CA LEU A 445 57.05 2.29 -14.96
C LEU A 445 56.59 3.71 -14.63
N LEU A 446 57.37 4.72 -15.02
CA LEU A 446 57.20 6.11 -14.59
C LEU A 446 56.58 6.98 -15.70
N ASP A 447 56.96 6.74 -16.95
CA ASP A 447 56.53 7.53 -18.12
C ASP A 447 56.50 6.66 -19.40
N PRO A 448 55.43 5.87 -19.59
CA PRO A 448 55.25 5.04 -20.79
C PRO A 448 55.09 5.87 -22.08
N GLU A 449 54.58 7.11 -22.00
CA GLU A 449 54.36 7.96 -23.17
C GLU A 449 55.67 8.41 -23.80
N SER A 450 56.64 8.80 -22.95
CA SER A 450 57.99 9.12 -23.40
C SER A 450 58.65 7.91 -24.06
N VAL A 451 58.48 6.70 -23.51
CA VAL A 451 58.99 5.45 -24.11
C VAL A 451 58.38 5.20 -25.50
N ILE A 452 57.06 5.40 -25.68
CA ILE A 452 56.41 5.28 -27.00
C ILE A 452 57.02 6.27 -28.01
N SER A 453 57.25 7.51 -27.58
CA SER A 453 57.84 8.55 -28.42
C SER A 453 59.29 8.23 -28.81
N GLU A 454 60.09 7.75 -27.86
CA GLU A 454 61.48 7.30 -28.06
C GLU A 454 61.55 6.10 -29.01
N MET A 455 60.68 5.09 -28.85
CA MET A 455 60.62 3.91 -29.72
C MET A 455 60.21 4.26 -31.15
N LYS A 456 59.21 5.15 -31.35
CA LYS A 456 58.82 5.62 -32.69
C LYS A 456 59.97 6.34 -33.40
N ARG A 457 60.71 7.19 -32.68
CA ARG A 457 61.89 7.87 -33.21
C ARG A 457 62.99 6.87 -33.61
N ALA A 458 63.26 5.88 -32.77
CA ALA A 458 64.27 4.86 -33.04
C ALA A 458 63.91 3.96 -34.24
N ILE A 459 62.64 3.56 -34.37
CA ILE A 459 62.14 2.81 -35.54
C ILE A 459 62.35 3.61 -36.82
N ASN A 460 61.97 4.89 -36.82
CA ASN A 460 62.15 5.77 -37.98
C ASN A 460 63.65 5.96 -38.30
N HIS A 461 64.50 6.11 -37.29
CA HIS A 461 65.95 6.26 -37.48
C HIS A 461 66.56 5.01 -38.14
N ILE A 462 66.29 3.81 -37.61
CA ILE A 462 66.87 2.55 -38.12
C ILE A 462 66.32 2.21 -39.51
N SER A 463 65.06 2.54 -39.80
CA SER A 463 64.48 2.33 -41.13
C SER A 463 65.19 3.14 -42.23
N ALA A 464 65.73 4.32 -41.88
CA ALA A 464 66.38 5.24 -42.82
C ALA A 464 67.89 4.99 -43.01
N VAL A 465 68.51 4.11 -42.23
CA VAL A 465 69.94 3.79 -42.34
C VAL A 465 70.19 2.84 -43.52
N SER A 466 71.07 3.21 -44.45
CA SER A 466 71.46 2.39 -45.61
C SER A 466 72.58 1.38 -45.31
N ASP A 467 73.31 1.56 -44.21
CA ASP A 467 74.63 0.95 -43.99
C ASP A 467 74.57 -0.38 -43.20
N ILE A 468 73.38 -0.99 -43.11
CA ILE A 468 73.09 -2.26 -42.43
C ILE A 468 72.32 -3.21 -43.37
N GLY A 469 72.52 -4.52 -43.22
CA GLY A 469 71.79 -5.54 -43.97
C GLY A 469 70.28 -5.48 -43.74
N ALA A 470 69.50 -5.91 -44.74
CA ALA A 470 68.03 -5.91 -44.68
C ALA A 470 67.51 -6.79 -43.52
N ASP A 471 68.09 -7.97 -43.33
CA ASP A 471 67.65 -8.93 -42.32
C ASP A 471 67.85 -8.40 -40.89
N VAL A 472 69.02 -7.80 -40.62
CA VAL A 472 69.35 -7.21 -39.31
C VAL A 472 68.48 -5.99 -39.03
N ARG A 473 68.21 -5.16 -40.04
CA ARG A 473 67.30 -4.01 -39.91
C ARG A 473 65.90 -4.45 -39.50
N ASP A 474 65.36 -5.49 -40.13
CA ASP A 474 64.04 -6.02 -39.82
C ASP A 474 63.99 -6.69 -38.44
N GLU A 475 65.09 -7.31 -37.99
CA GLU A 475 65.21 -7.81 -36.62
C GLU A 475 65.18 -6.68 -35.58
N LEU A 476 65.98 -5.62 -35.77
CA LEU A 476 66.03 -4.48 -34.85
C LEU A 476 64.69 -3.72 -34.80
N ILE A 477 64.04 -3.54 -35.95
CA ILE A 477 62.70 -2.94 -36.03
C ILE A 477 61.67 -3.82 -35.31
N ARG A 478 61.73 -5.15 -35.44
CA ARG A 478 60.85 -6.07 -34.71
C ARG A 478 61.03 -5.95 -33.19
N LYS A 479 62.27 -5.88 -32.71
CA LYS A 479 62.57 -5.69 -31.27
C LYS A 479 61.99 -4.36 -30.74
N LEU A 480 62.20 -3.26 -31.45
CA LEU A 480 61.64 -1.95 -31.07
C LEU A 480 60.11 -1.91 -31.14
N LYS A 481 59.49 -2.54 -32.14
CA LYS A 481 58.03 -2.66 -32.25
C LYS A 481 57.43 -3.47 -31.10
N SER A 482 58.10 -4.54 -30.67
CA SER A 482 57.68 -5.33 -29.51
C SER A 482 57.66 -4.48 -28.24
N LYS A 483 58.70 -3.68 -28.00
CA LYS A 483 58.78 -2.81 -26.83
C LYS A 483 57.75 -1.66 -26.88
N LEU A 484 57.51 -1.12 -28.07
CA LEU A 484 56.46 -0.13 -28.30
C LEU A 484 55.07 -0.70 -27.99
N ALA A 485 54.76 -1.92 -28.41
CA ALA A 485 53.49 -2.59 -28.11
C ALA A 485 53.32 -2.82 -26.60
N GLU A 486 54.39 -3.21 -25.90
CA GLU A 486 54.39 -3.37 -24.44
C GLU A 486 54.06 -2.05 -23.72
N ALA A 487 54.66 -0.93 -24.15
CA ALA A 487 54.38 0.40 -23.59
C ALA A 487 52.94 0.87 -23.87
N GLN A 488 52.41 0.58 -25.05
CA GLN A 488 51.01 0.89 -25.39
C GLN A 488 50.02 0.08 -24.55
N ASN A 489 50.23 -1.24 -24.44
CA ASN A 489 49.38 -2.11 -23.62
C ASN A 489 49.34 -1.65 -22.16
N ARG A 490 50.46 -1.14 -21.63
CA ARG A 490 50.53 -0.67 -20.24
C ARG A 490 49.68 0.58 -19.99
N ILE A 491 49.64 1.52 -20.93
CA ILE A 491 48.75 2.69 -20.84
C ILE A 491 47.29 2.23 -20.88
N GLU A 492 46.95 1.34 -21.81
CA GLU A 492 45.60 0.82 -21.96
C GLU A 492 45.12 0.10 -20.69
N VAL A 493 45.95 -0.76 -20.09
CA VAL A 493 45.64 -1.45 -18.83
C VAL A 493 45.45 -0.45 -17.67
N ALA A 494 46.30 0.58 -17.58
CA ALA A 494 46.17 1.60 -16.53
C ALA A 494 44.90 2.45 -16.69
N GLU A 495 44.53 2.79 -17.93
CA GLU A 495 43.30 3.51 -18.24
C GLU A 495 42.07 2.65 -17.96
N GLN A 496 42.08 1.36 -18.34
CA GLN A 496 41.02 0.40 -18.01
C GLN A 496 40.82 0.25 -16.50
N LEU A 497 41.89 0.11 -15.72
CA LEU A 497 41.82 0.03 -14.26
C LEU A 497 41.23 1.32 -13.65
N ARG A 498 41.60 2.49 -14.19
CA ARG A 498 41.06 3.77 -13.73
C ARG A 498 39.56 3.87 -14.01
N ILE A 499 39.13 3.50 -15.21
CA ILE A 499 37.72 3.43 -15.60
C ILE A 499 36.97 2.44 -14.71
N GLN A 500 37.56 1.29 -14.39
CA GLN A 500 36.96 0.29 -13.52
C GLN A 500 36.74 0.82 -12.10
N ILE A 501 37.75 1.45 -11.49
CA ILE A 501 37.65 2.04 -10.15
C ILE A 501 36.60 3.15 -10.11
N GLU A 502 36.55 4.00 -11.15
CA GLU A 502 35.55 5.07 -11.25
C GLU A 502 34.14 4.53 -11.44
N ASN A 503 33.97 3.47 -12.25
CA ASN A 503 32.70 2.76 -12.40
C ASN A 503 32.26 2.12 -11.08
N GLU A 504 33.14 1.40 -10.38
CA GLU A 504 32.85 0.80 -9.08
C GLU A 504 32.42 1.85 -8.06
N ARG A 505 33.14 2.98 -7.98
CA ARG A 505 32.76 4.11 -7.11
C ARG A 505 31.40 4.69 -7.49
N SER A 506 31.15 4.91 -8.78
CA SER A 506 29.87 5.43 -9.27
C SER A 506 28.70 4.49 -8.95
N GLN A 507 28.93 3.18 -9.01
CA GLN A 507 27.94 2.15 -8.68
C GLN A 507 27.66 2.12 -7.17
N LEU A 508 28.69 2.27 -6.33
CA LEU A 508 28.53 2.37 -4.88
C LEU A 508 27.71 3.61 -4.50
N GLU A 509 28.06 4.79 -5.04
CA GLU A 509 27.32 6.03 -4.79
C GLU A 509 25.88 5.98 -5.32
N ALA A 510 25.64 5.30 -6.46
CA ALA A 510 24.29 5.07 -6.98
C ALA A 510 23.48 4.13 -6.08
N ARG A 511 24.11 3.09 -5.53
CA ARG A 511 23.50 2.15 -4.59
C ARG A 511 23.15 2.83 -3.27
N GLU A 512 24.04 3.65 -2.72
CA GLU A 512 23.79 4.42 -1.50
C GLU A 512 22.60 5.37 -1.68
N ARG A 513 22.56 6.14 -2.78
CA ARG A 513 21.41 6.99 -3.12
C ARG A 513 20.11 6.22 -3.29
N ALA A 514 20.16 5.01 -3.86
CA ALA A 514 18.98 4.16 -4.00
C ALA A 514 18.47 3.68 -2.64
N VAL A 515 19.37 3.30 -1.72
CA VAL A 515 19.01 2.92 -0.34
C VAL A 515 18.41 4.10 0.42
N ASP A 516 19.03 5.29 0.33
CA ASP A 516 18.50 6.51 0.96
C ASP A 516 17.10 6.87 0.45
N GLN A 517 16.87 6.74 -0.87
CA GLN A 517 15.56 6.99 -1.45
C GLN A 517 14.54 5.98 -0.93
N LEU A 518 14.89 4.68 -0.90
CA LEU A 518 14.02 3.64 -0.34
C LEU A 518 13.69 3.91 1.13
N SER A 519 14.67 4.35 1.93
CA SER A 519 14.44 4.68 3.34
C SER A 519 13.47 5.86 3.51
N ARG A 520 13.65 6.95 2.74
CA ARG A 520 12.71 8.10 2.78
C ARG A 520 11.32 7.71 2.32
N ASP A 521 11.28 6.85 1.31
CA ASP A 521 10.03 6.32 0.82
C ASP A 521 9.36 5.52 1.98
N GLU A 522 10.04 4.61 2.64
CA GLU A 522 9.49 3.87 3.78
C GLU A 522 8.97 4.80 4.90
N GLU A 523 9.70 5.84 5.28
CA GLU A 523 9.29 6.84 6.29
C GLU A 523 8.01 7.59 5.89
N GLU A 524 7.87 7.96 4.61
CA GLU A 524 6.67 8.62 4.13
C GLU A 524 5.45 7.68 4.25
N LEU A 525 5.61 6.41 3.85
CA LEU A 525 4.54 5.42 3.96
C LEU A 525 4.15 5.18 5.42
N GLU A 526 5.13 5.11 6.32
CA GLU A 526 4.92 5.01 7.76
C GLU A 526 4.07 6.17 8.30
N ALA A 527 4.38 7.41 7.90
CA ALA A 527 3.60 8.58 8.27
C ALA A 527 2.15 8.54 7.74
N TRP A 528 1.94 8.05 6.51
CA TRP A 528 0.59 7.82 5.98
C TRP A 528 -0.17 6.78 6.82
N MET A 529 0.46 5.67 7.17
CA MET A 529 -0.16 4.59 7.93
C MET A 529 -0.51 5.01 9.36
N GLU A 530 0.37 5.75 10.03
CA GLU A 530 0.11 6.29 11.36
C GLU A 530 -1.08 7.27 11.33
N ARG A 531 -1.16 8.13 10.31
CA ARG A 531 -2.30 9.02 10.12
C ARG A 531 -3.61 8.26 9.89
N ILE A 532 -3.61 7.22 9.06
CA ILE A 532 -4.79 6.38 8.82
C ILE A 532 -5.23 5.71 10.12
N ARG A 533 -4.27 5.15 10.88
CA ARG A 533 -4.56 4.51 12.15
C ARG A 533 -5.16 5.49 13.15
N GLY A 534 -4.57 6.67 13.33
CA GLY A 534 -5.10 7.71 14.20
C GLY A 534 -6.54 8.06 13.86
N LEU A 535 -6.84 8.23 12.57
CA LEU A 535 -8.21 8.50 12.10
C LEU A 535 -9.16 7.33 12.38
N LEU A 536 -8.75 6.08 12.17
CA LEU A 536 -9.60 4.93 12.49
C LEU A 536 -9.83 4.77 14.00
N VAL A 537 -8.83 5.06 14.83
CA VAL A 537 -8.97 5.07 16.30
C VAL A 537 -9.97 6.14 16.73
N ASP A 538 -9.86 7.35 16.18
CA ASP A 538 -10.82 8.43 16.42
C ASP A 538 -12.22 8.07 15.93
N ALA A 539 -12.32 7.36 14.81
CA ALA A 539 -13.57 6.87 14.27
C ALA A 539 -14.27 5.88 15.20
N VAL A 540 -13.53 4.89 15.71
CA VAL A 540 -14.03 3.92 16.69
C VAL A 540 -14.43 4.59 18.01
N ARG A 541 -13.81 5.73 18.37
CA ARG A 541 -14.18 6.54 19.55
C ARG A 541 -15.42 7.41 19.36
N GLY A 542 -16.07 7.36 18.19
CA GLY A 542 -17.34 8.03 17.91
C GLY A 542 -17.25 9.22 16.95
N ASN A 543 -16.11 9.44 16.29
CA ASN A 543 -16.00 10.42 15.21
C ASN A 543 -16.29 9.78 13.84
N ASP A 544 -17.56 9.67 13.46
CA ASP A 544 -17.97 8.99 12.22
C ASP A 544 -17.30 9.52 10.95
N ASP A 545 -17.05 10.83 10.86
CA ASP A 545 -16.42 11.48 9.70
C ASP A 545 -14.98 10.97 9.49
N ALA A 546 -14.32 10.52 10.55
CA ALA A 546 -12.94 10.04 10.48
C ALA A 546 -12.80 8.73 9.67
N PHE A 547 -13.86 7.93 9.49
CA PHE A 547 -13.84 6.78 8.57
C PHE A 547 -13.63 7.23 7.11
N GLU A 548 -14.38 8.24 6.67
CA GLU A 548 -14.27 8.78 5.31
C GLU A 548 -12.91 9.48 5.10
N GLU A 549 -12.43 10.20 6.11
CA GLU A 549 -11.10 10.82 6.07
C GLU A 549 -9.99 9.77 5.99
N ALA A 550 -10.06 8.69 6.78
CA ALA A 550 -9.10 7.60 6.74
C ALA A 550 -9.04 6.95 5.35
N GLN A 551 -10.20 6.74 4.72
CA GLN A 551 -10.28 6.22 3.34
C GLN A 551 -9.67 7.19 2.31
N ALA A 552 -9.90 8.49 2.46
CA ALA A 552 -9.31 9.50 1.58
C ALA A 552 -7.77 9.54 1.71
N VAL A 553 -7.24 9.45 2.93
CA VAL A 553 -5.81 9.38 3.22
C VAL A 553 -5.21 8.08 2.65
N ALA A 554 -5.85 6.94 2.84
CA ALA A 554 -5.40 5.66 2.29
C ALA A 554 -5.40 5.64 0.74
N THR A 555 -6.38 6.31 0.13
CA THR A 555 -6.42 6.47 -1.34
C THR A 555 -5.24 7.30 -1.84
N LYS A 556 -4.86 8.37 -1.13
CA LYS A 556 -3.66 9.15 -1.47
C LYS A 556 -2.37 8.34 -1.33
N ALA A 557 -2.25 7.55 -0.27
CA ALA A 557 -1.11 6.65 -0.08
C ALA A 557 -0.96 5.66 -1.26
N LEU A 558 -2.07 5.06 -1.72
CA LEU A 558 -2.06 4.15 -2.88
C LEU A 558 -1.78 4.87 -4.20
N GLN A 559 -2.25 6.12 -4.37
CA GLN A 559 -1.94 6.92 -5.56
C GLN A 559 -0.47 7.33 -5.61
N SER A 560 0.12 7.67 -4.46
CA SER A 560 1.55 7.92 -4.33
C SER A 560 2.35 6.67 -4.65
N ARG A 561 1.88 5.49 -4.22
CA ARG A 561 2.55 4.20 -4.45
C ARG A 561 1.63 3.14 -5.06
N PRO A 562 1.46 3.16 -6.38
CA PRO A 562 0.72 2.14 -7.08
C PRO A 562 1.33 0.75 -6.83
N LYS A 563 0.48 -0.26 -6.64
CA LYS A 563 0.87 -1.68 -6.43
C LYS A 563 1.65 -1.99 -5.14
N ASN A 564 1.82 -1.02 -4.23
CA ASN A 564 2.36 -1.32 -2.91
C ASN A 564 1.32 -2.10 -2.08
N GLY A 565 1.71 -3.26 -1.55
CA GLY A 565 0.82 -4.14 -0.80
C GLY A 565 0.23 -3.47 0.45
N THR A 566 1.06 -2.76 1.22
CA THR A 566 0.65 -2.06 2.44
C THR A 566 -0.36 -0.94 2.16
N ALA A 567 -0.08 -0.08 1.17
CA ALA A 567 -1.00 1.00 0.78
C ALA A 567 -2.32 0.47 0.21
N THR A 568 -2.25 -0.64 -0.55
CA THR A 568 -3.44 -1.32 -1.08
C THR A 568 -4.30 -1.90 0.04
N ALA A 569 -3.67 -2.57 1.01
CA ALA A 569 -4.34 -3.13 2.17
C ALA A 569 -5.00 -2.02 3.02
N ALA A 570 -4.28 -0.92 3.28
CA ALA A 570 -4.82 0.23 4.01
C ALA A 570 -6.06 0.83 3.33
N ARG A 571 -6.04 0.93 2.00
CA ARG A 571 -7.16 1.42 1.20
C ARG A 571 -8.36 0.47 1.24
N ILE A 572 -8.13 -0.84 1.15
CA ILE A 572 -9.19 -1.86 1.25
C ILE A 572 -9.80 -1.83 2.64
N GLN A 573 -8.97 -1.77 3.67
CA GLN A 573 -9.42 -1.84 5.04
C GLN A 573 -10.21 -0.59 5.44
N SER A 574 -9.69 0.60 5.14
CA SER A 574 -10.40 1.86 5.40
C SER A 574 -11.75 1.91 4.70
N GLU A 575 -11.84 1.49 3.43
CA GLU A 575 -13.13 1.36 2.73
C GLU A 575 -14.06 0.35 3.42
N ALA A 576 -13.57 -0.84 3.79
CA ALA A 576 -14.39 -1.85 4.45
C ALA A 576 -14.99 -1.33 5.77
N TRP A 577 -14.20 -0.62 6.57
CA TRP A 577 -14.68 0.03 7.79
C TRP A 577 -15.72 1.11 7.51
N THR A 578 -15.48 1.97 6.52
CA THR A 578 -16.45 3.00 6.11
C THR A 578 -17.78 2.39 5.68
N GLN A 579 -17.75 1.34 4.87
CA GLN A 579 -18.98 0.65 4.42
C GLN A 579 -19.71 -0.03 5.58
N LEU A 580 -18.98 -0.66 6.49
CA LEU A 580 -19.56 -1.31 7.66
C LEU A 580 -20.21 -0.28 8.61
N ASN A 581 -19.57 0.87 8.83
CA ASN A 581 -20.16 1.96 9.61
C ASN A 581 -21.45 2.49 8.95
N LEU A 582 -21.41 2.70 7.63
CA LEU A 582 -22.59 3.11 6.86
C LEU A 582 -23.76 2.14 7.05
N VAL A 583 -23.49 0.82 7.01
CA VAL A 583 -24.52 -0.20 7.24
C VAL A 583 -25.11 -0.11 8.65
N TYR A 584 -24.28 0.06 9.69
CA TYR A 584 -24.78 0.22 11.06
C TYR A 584 -25.64 1.47 11.21
N ARG A 585 -25.16 2.61 10.73
CA ARG A 585 -25.90 3.88 10.76
C ARG A 585 -27.24 3.78 10.04
N LEU A 586 -27.28 3.15 8.86
CA LEU A 586 -28.52 2.96 8.11
C LEU A 586 -29.50 2.04 8.85
N ASN A 587 -29.01 1.03 9.57
CA ASN A 587 -29.85 0.15 10.37
C ASN A 587 -30.42 0.87 11.60
N GLU A 588 -29.64 1.72 12.27
CA GLU A 588 -30.11 2.56 13.37
C GLU A 588 -31.18 3.54 12.90
N ILE A 589 -30.90 4.31 11.85
CA ILE A 589 -31.87 5.22 11.24
C ILE A 589 -33.13 4.45 10.84
N ARG A 590 -33.00 3.26 10.26
CA ARG A 590 -34.15 2.43 9.90
C ARG A 590 -34.98 2.04 11.13
N ARG A 591 -34.35 1.61 12.23
CA ARG A 591 -35.04 1.24 13.48
C ARG A 591 -35.80 2.44 14.05
N ASP A 592 -35.16 3.60 14.11
CA ASP A 592 -35.77 4.83 14.61
C ASP A 592 -36.95 5.27 13.74
N ARG A 593 -36.77 5.26 12.42
CA ARG A 593 -37.83 5.62 11.47
C ARG A 593 -38.97 4.61 11.47
N TRP A 594 -38.67 3.33 11.68
CA TRP A 594 -39.69 2.30 11.85
C TRP A 594 -40.52 2.53 13.10
N LEU A 595 -39.89 2.84 14.25
CA LEU A 595 -40.59 3.16 15.48
C LEU A 595 -41.44 4.44 15.33
N ALA A 596 -40.89 5.49 14.71
CA ALA A 596 -41.64 6.72 14.43
C ALA A 596 -42.84 6.46 13.51
N ALA A 597 -42.71 5.56 12.53
CA ALA A 597 -43.82 5.16 11.67
C ALA A 597 -44.90 4.41 12.45
N LEU A 598 -44.53 3.47 13.34
CA LEU A 598 -45.48 2.77 14.20
C LEU A 598 -46.15 3.72 15.21
N GLU A 599 -45.42 4.70 15.74
CA GLU A 599 -45.99 5.75 16.60
C GLU A 599 -47.10 6.52 15.87
N GLU A 600 -46.88 6.88 14.60
CA GLU A 600 -47.89 7.57 13.79
C GLU A 600 -49.10 6.68 13.49
N VAL A 601 -48.87 5.38 13.31
CA VAL A 601 -49.96 4.39 13.18
C VAL A 601 -50.78 4.35 14.48
N GLU A 602 -50.15 4.26 15.65
CA GLU A 602 -50.87 4.27 16.94
C GLU A 602 -51.62 5.59 17.17
N LYS A 603 -51.02 6.74 16.84
CA LYS A 603 -51.72 8.04 16.89
C LYS A 603 -52.96 8.06 16.00
N SER A 604 -52.89 7.43 14.83
CA SER A 604 -54.03 7.31 13.92
C SER A 604 -55.12 6.37 14.45
N HIS A 605 -54.75 5.40 15.31
CA HIS A 605 -55.70 4.52 16.00
C HIS A 605 -56.33 5.17 17.22
N VAL A 606 -55.83 6.31 17.71
CA VAL A 606 -56.51 7.07 18.78
C VAL A 606 -57.79 7.63 18.17
N PRO A 607 -58.98 7.10 18.55
CA PRO A 607 -60.22 7.61 18.03
C PRO A 607 -60.38 9.05 18.49
N PHE A 608 -60.72 9.95 17.56
CA PHE A 608 -61.17 11.28 17.96
C PHE A 608 -62.47 11.09 18.75
N PRO A 609 -62.56 11.58 20.00
CA PRO A 609 -63.80 11.51 20.74
C PRO A 609 -64.87 12.29 19.97
N ASP A 610 -65.93 11.61 19.55
CA ASP A 610 -67.10 12.19 18.87
C ASP A 610 -67.88 13.15 19.80
N GLU A 611 -67.48 13.22 21.08
CA GLU A 611 -67.95 14.16 22.07
C GLU A 611 -66.78 15.01 22.61
N PRO A 612 -66.67 16.30 22.24
CA PRO A 612 -67.61 17.04 21.41
C PRO A 612 -67.41 16.78 19.90
N PRO A 613 -68.49 16.83 19.09
CA PRO A 613 -68.43 16.65 17.63
C PRO A 613 -67.56 17.73 16.99
N ILE A 614 -67.09 17.49 15.76
CA ILE A 614 -66.26 18.41 14.95
C ILE A 614 -66.67 19.88 15.21
N ALA A 615 -65.88 20.55 16.05
CA ALA A 615 -66.15 21.92 16.44
C ALA A 615 -65.66 22.82 15.32
N TYR A 616 -66.58 23.21 14.43
CA TYR A 616 -66.30 24.30 13.52
C TYR A 616 -65.89 25.54 14.35
N PRO A 617 -64.89 26.31 13.87
CA PRO A 617 -64.54 27.57 14.51
C PRO A 617 -65.80 28.43 14.71
N ALA A 618 -65.84 29.21 15.78
CA ALA A 618 -66.96 30.10 16.07
C ALA A 618 -67.30 30.97 14.83
N PRO A 619 -68.57 31.37 14.61
CA PRO A 619 -68.98 32.14 13.44
C PRO A 619 -68.14 33.41 13.23
N GLU A 620 -67.64 34.01 14.30
CA GLU A 620 -66.76 35.18 14.29
C GLU A 620 -65.45 34.93 13.52
N ILE A 621 -64.87 33.73 13.67
CA ILE A 621 -63.63 33.33 12.98
C ILE A 621 -63.92 33.16 11.48
N TRP A 622 -65.04 32.54 11.13
CA TRP A 622 -65.46 32.43 9.73
C TRP A 622 -65.73 33.79 9.10
N GLN A 623 -66.36 34.70 9.84
CA GLN A 623 -66.57 36.08 9.40
C GLN A 623 -65.25 36.84 9.25
N ALA A 624 -64.28 36.63 10.14
CA ALA A 624 -62.96 37.25 10.05
C ALA A 624 -62.18 36.72 8.83
N LEU A 625 -62.19 35.41 8.60
CA LEU A 625 -61.61 34.78 7.41
C LEU A 625 -62.26 35.29 6.11
N THR A 626 -63.59 35.44 6.12
CA THR A 626 -64.35 35.97 4.96
C THR A 626 -64.01 37.44 4.70
N ARG A 627 -63.94 38.28 5.75
CA ARG A 627 -63.50 39.68 5.65
C ARG A 627 -62.06 39.80 5.14
N ASN A 628 -61.16 38.92 5.58
CA ASN A 628 -59.79 38.89 5.07
C ASN A 628 -59.72 38.48 3.59
N ARG A 629 -60.58 37.55 3.16
CA ARG A 629 -60.68 37.13 1.75
C ARG A 629 -61.30 38.21 0.84
N GLN A 630 -62.17 39.08 1.36
CA GLN A 630 -62.75 40.19 0.58
C GLN A 630 -61.68 41.12 -0.02
N LYS A 631 -60.56 41.33 0.67
CA LYS A 631 -59.43 42.15 0.17
C LYS A 631 -58.82 41.62 -1.14
N TRP A 632 -58.98 40.33 -1.40
CA TRP A 632 -58.44 39.65 -2.59
C TRP A 632 -59.51 39.38 -3.66
N LYS A 633 -60.77 39.78 -3.40
CA LYS A 633 -61.94 39.47 -4.25
C LYS A 633 -62.08 40.43 -5.44
N GLN A 634 -61.38 41.56 -5.42
CA GLN A 634 -61.32 42.49 -6.56
C GLN A 634 -59.86 42.80 -6.87
N VAL A 635 -59.35 42.21 -7.95
CA VAL A 635 -58.08 42.61 -8.54
C VAL A 635 -58.36 43.01 -9.98
N SER A 636 -58.73 44.27 -10.22
CA SER A 636 -58.41 44.87 -11.51
C SER A 636 -56.93 45.25 -11.45
N ILE A 637 -56.12 44.79 -12.41
CA ILE A 637 -54.67 45.09 -12.44
C ILE A 637 -54.40 46.60 -12.55
N PHE A 638 -55.34 47.35 -13.13
CA PHE A 638 -55.22 48.80 -13.27
C PHE A 638 -55.48 49.49 -11.92
N LYS A 639 -54.49 50.28 -11.48
CA LYS A 639 -54.58 51.15 -10.31
C LYS A 639 -55.57 52.27 -10.64
N GLN A 640 -56.81 52.10 -10.23
CA GLN A 640 -57.87 53.08 -10.44
C GLN A 640 -57.57 54.34 -9.62
N THR A 641 -57.82 55.51 -10.20
CA THR A 641 -57.69 56.76 -9.46
C THR A 641 -58.82 56.88 -8.43
N PRO A 642 -58.61 57.57 -7.29
CA PRO A 642 -59.66 57.78 -6.29
C PRO A 642 -60.94 58.39 -6.86
N ARG A 643 -60.82 59.15 -7.96
CA ARG A 643 -61.93 59.83 -8.62
C ARG A 643 -62.76 58.89 -9.50
N GLU A 644 -62.12 57.98 -10.24
CA GLU A 644 -62.85 56.93 -10.98
C GLU A 644 -63.61 56.00 -10.05
N GLU A 645 -63.03 55.68 -8.89
CA GLU A 645 -63.71 54.85 -7.90
C GLU A 645 -64.94 55.56 -7.33
N LYS A 646 -64.83 56.86 -7.04
CA LYS A 646 -65.98 57.68 -6.67
C LYS A 646 -67.09 57.65 -7.74
N ILE A 647 -66.73 57.73 -9.04
CA ILE A 647 -67.71 57.64 -10.13
C ILE A 647 -68.41 56.27 -10.09
N ARG A 648 -67.68 55.16 -9.90
CA ARG A 648 -68.30 53.82 -9.82
C ARG A 648 -69.20 53.65 -8.60
N GLU A 649 -68.81 54.19 -7.45
CA GLU A 649 -69.64 54.18 -6.26
C GLU A 649 -70.95 54.96 -6.49
N GLU A 650 -70.87 56.15 -7.12
CA GLU A 650 -72.06 56.94 -7.48
C GLU A 650 -72.95 56.22 -8.50
N LEU A 651 -72.37 55.52 -9.47
CA LEU A 651 -73.11 54.69 -10.44
C LEU A 651 -73.91 53.56 -9.76
N GLU A 652 -73.46 53.06 -8.61
CA GLU A 652 -74.15 52.02 -7.84
C GLU A 652 -75.19 52.57 -6.86
N ARG A 653 -75.22 53.88 -6.61
CA ARG A 653 -76.22 54.53 -5.76
C ARG A 653 -77.56 54.68 -6.48
N VAL A 654 -78.63 54.69 -5.69
CA VAL A 654 -80.00 54.87 -6.15
C VAL A 654 -80.27 56.36 -6.36
N TYR A 655 -80.74 56.73 -7.56
CA TYR A 655 -81.03 58.10 -7.94
C TYR A 655 -82.54 58.27 -8.19
N GLU A 656 -83.02 59.47 -7.89
CA GLU A 656 -84.33 59.97 -8.29
C GLU A 656 -84.10 61.14 -9.25
N LEU A 657 -84.51 60.97 -10.50
CA LEU A 657 -84.23 61.90 -11.59
C LEU A 657 -85.55 62.21 -12.32
N ASP A 658 -85.98 63.46 -12.21
CA ASP A 658 -87.14 64.01 -12.93
C ASP A 658 -86.63 64.73 -14.19
N VAL A 659 -86.65 64.04 -15.32
CA VAL A 659 -86.06 64.47 -16.61
C VAL A 659 -87.02 64.37 -17.78
N GLN A 660 -88.29 64.04 -17.53
CA GLN A 660 -89.32 63.96 -18.55
C GLN A 660 -89.56 65.32 -19.21
N GLY A 661 -89.40 65.39 -20.53
CA GLY A 661 -89.53 66.61 -21.32
C GLY A 661 -88.27 67.50 -21.36
N LEU A 662 -87.16 67.08 -20.75
CA LEU A 662 -85.85 67.73 -20.91
C LEU A 662 -85.08 67.14 -22.09
N SER A 663 -84.12 67.91 -22.61
CA SER A 663 -83.17 67.39 -23.59
C SER A 663 -82.17 66.42 -22.94
N LEU A 664 -81.61 65.51 -23.74
CA LEU A 664 -80.59 64.57 -23.27
C LEU A 664 -79.37 65.29 -22.69
N GLN A 665 -78.98 66.43 -23.25
CA GLN A 665 -77.87 67.23 -22.73
C GLN A 665 -78.16 67.83 -21.34
N GLU A 666 -79.38 68.34 -21.11
CA GLU A 666 -79.80 68.87 -19.81
C GLU A 666 -79.87 67.77 -18.75
N ALA A 667 -80.39 66.59 -19.11
CA ALA A 667 -80.43 65.44 -18.20
C ALA A 667 -79.03 64.97 -17.79
N LEU A 668 -78.06 64.96 -18.73
CA LEU A 668 -76.68 64.63 -18.43
C LEU A 668 -76.01 65.66 -17.52
N ASN A 669 -76.30 66.96 -17.72
CA ASN A 669 -75.80 68.02 -16.85
C ASN A 669 -76.36 67.89 -15.43
N GLN A 670 -77.65 67.56 -15.29
CA GLN A 670 -78.28 67.32 -13.99
C GLN A 670 -77.66 66.11 -13.27
N ILE A 671 -77.36 65.04 -14.01
CA ILE A 671 -76.66 63.86 -13.46
C ILE A 671 -75.22 64.24 -13.03
N ALA A 672 -74.50 65.01 -13.83
CA ALA A 672 -73.15 65.46 -13.51
C ALA A 672 -73.12 66.32 -12.24
N GLU A 673 -74.09 67.22 -12.08
CA GLU A 673 -74.21 68.08 -10.91
C GLU A 673 -74.59 67.29 -9.65
N GLN A 674 -75.62 66.44 -9.74
CA GLN A 674 -76.08 65.62 -8.61
C GLN A 674 -75.03 64.57 -8.18
N GLY A 675 -74.31 63.98 -9.14
CA GLY A 675 -73.27 62.99 -8.86
C GLY A 675 -71.90 63.59 -8.51
N GLY A 676 -71.71 64.89 -8.73
CA GLY A 676 -70.45 65.57 -8.42
C GLY A 676 -69.25 64.99 -9.18
N PHE A 677 -69.46 64.60 -10.44
CA PHE A 677 -68.43 64.15 -11.37
C PHE A 677 -68.68 64.73 -12.76
N GLN A 678 -67.62 64.81 -13.56
CA GLN A 678 -67.70 65.39 -14.89
C GLN A 678 -68.16 64.34 -15.90
N ILE A 679 -69.11 64.73 -16.75
CA ILE A 679 -69.54 63.97 -17.92
C ILE A 679 -69.00 64.67 -19.16
N VAL A 680 -68.36 63.91 -20.06
CA VAL A 680 -67.85 64.43 -21.35
C VAL A 680 -68.47 63.62 -22.48
N VAL A 681 -69.10 64.32 -23.42
CA VAL A 681 -69.61 63.73 -24.65
C VAL A 681 -68.45 63.60 -25.63
N HIS A 682 -68.18 62.38 -26.10
CA HIS A 682 -67.13 62.11 -27.08
C HIS A 682 -67.57 62.59 -28.48
N PRO A 683 -66.67 63.10 -29.34
CA PRO A 683 -67.02 63.57 -30.68
C PRO A 683 -67.79 62.56 -31.53
N SER A 684 -67.58 61.26 -31.31
CA SER A 684 -68.32 60.19 -32.01
C SER A 684 -69.83 60.25 -31.81
N VAL A 685 -70.30 60.82 -30.69
CA VAL A 685 -71.74 61.03 -30.43
C VAL A 685 -72.27 62.18 -31.28
N THR A 686 -71.54 63.29 -31.32
CA THR A 686 -71.90 64.47 -32.12
C THR A 686 -71.86 64.17 -33.62
N ASP A 687 -70.91 63.35 -34.07
CA ASP A 687 -70.78 62.93 -35.46
C ASP A 687 -71.92 61.99 -35.91
N ALA A 688 -72.46 61.17 -35.00
CA ALA A 688 -73.51 60.20 -35.30
C ALA A 688 -74.94 60.75 -35.17
N LEU A 689 -75.21 61.56 -34.13
CA LEU A 689 -76.55 62.02 -33.77
C LEU A 689 -76.75 63.54 -33.91
N GLY A 690 -75.68 64.30 -34.16
CA GLY A 690 -75.75 65.77 -34.21
C GLY A 690 -75.87 66.40 -32.82
N ASP A 691 -76.72 67.43 -32.69
CA ASP A 691 -76.89 68.19 -31.44
C ASP A 691 -77.81 67.46 -30.46
N LEU A 692 -77.29 67.18 -29.26
CA LEU A 692 -77.97 66.42 -28.20
C LEU A 692 -79.14 67.20 -27.56
N GLU A 693 -79.24 68.50 -27.83
CA GLU A 693 -80.35 69.36 -27.40
C GLU A 693 -81.67 69.02 -28.13
N SER A 694 -81.61 68.31 -29.26
CA SER A 694 -82.79 67.94 -30.07
C SER A 694 -83.51 66.65 -29.63
N ILE A 695 -82.92 65.90 -28.69
CA ILE A 695 -83.43 64.60 -28.24
C ILE A 695 -84.16 64.78 -26.90
N GLU A 696 -85.49 64.70 -26.92
CA GLU A 696 -86.34 64.79 -25.73
C GLU A 696 -86.48 63.45 -25.01
N ILE A 697 -86.44 63.48 -23.66
CA ILE A 697 -86.59 62.29 -22.82
C ILE A 697 -88.07 62.09 -22.45
N GLU A 698 -88.62 60.91 -22.72
CA GLU A 698 -90.05 60.62 -22.54
C GLU A 698 -90.45 60.20 -21.12
N GLN A 699 -89.52 59.71 -20.29
CA GLN A 699 -89.81 59.01 -19.04
C GLN A 699 -88.92 59.46 -17.87
N ASN A 700 -89.48 59.38 -16.66
CA ASN A 700 -88.77 59.64 -15.40
C ASN A 700 -88.21 58.37 -14.77
N TYR A 701 -87.11 58.52 -14.02
CA TYR A 701 -86.42 57.40 -13.39
C TYR A 701 -86.33 57.61 -11.87
N SER A 702 -86.91 56.70 -11.10
CA SER A 702 -86.88 56.74 -9.63
C SER A 702 -86.64 55.36 -9.04
N GLY A 703 -85.93 55.31 -7.92
CA GLY A 703 -85.71 54.07 -7.15
C GLY A 703 -84.75 53.06 -7.79
N ILE A 704 -84.05 53.42 -8.87
CA ILE A 704 -83.08 52.56 -9.56
C ILE A 704 -81.66 53.14 -9.52
N LYS A 705 -80.66 52.27 -9.70
CA LYS A 705 -79.24 52.66 -9.67
C LYS A 705 -78.89 53.55 -10.85
N LEU A 706 -78.03 54.55 -10.66
CA LEU A 706 -77.61 55.48 -11.71
C LEU A 706 -77.03 54.77 -12.94
N ARG A 707 -76.27 53.67 -12.76
CA ARG A 707 -75.78 52.83 -13.87
C ARG A 707 -76.90 52.31 -14.77
N SER A 708 -78.05 51.99 -14.19
CA SER A 708 -79.20 51.47 -14.92
C SER A 708 -79.94 52.61 -15.60
N ILE A 709 -80.04 53.77 -14.92
CA ILE A 709 -80.60 55.00 -15.49
C ILE A 709 -79.80 55.41 -16.74
N LEU A 710 -78.48 55.53 -16.65
CA LEU A 710 -77.63 55.87 -17.79
C LEU A 710 -77.75 54.86 -18.93
N ARG A 711 -77.87 53.55 -18.62
CA ARG A 711 -78.06 52.54 -19.66
C ARG A 711 -79.40 52.68 -20.39
N LEU A 712 -80.46 53.06 -19.68
CA LEU A 712 -81.79 53.28 -20.27
C LEU A 712 -81.84 54.60 -21.05
N LEU A 713 -81.25 55.66 -20.51
CA LEU A 713 -81.15 56.98 -21.17
C LEU A 713 -80.34 56.92 -22.47
N LEU A 714 -79.21 56.21 -22.46
CA LEU A 714 -78.28 56.18 -23.59
C LEU A 714 -78.61 55.08 -24.61
N GLY A 715 -79.13 53.93 -24.15
CA GLY A 715 -79.35 52.76 -25.01
C GLY A 715 -80.39 52.94 -26.11
N GLY A 716 -81.34 53.87 -25.95
CA GLY A 716 -82.33 54.18 -26.99
C GLY A 716 -81.72 54.79 -28.26
N ASN A 717 -80.53 55.38 -28.16
CA ASN A 717 -79.83 56.07 -29.25
C ASN A 717 -78.49 55.38 -29.61
N GLU A 718 -78.33 54.09 -29.28
CA GLU A 718 -77.07 53.33 -29.49
C GLU A 718 -75.85 53.97 -28.81
N LEU A 719 -76.07 54.67 -27.69
CA LEU A 719 -75.03 55.27 -26.87
C LEU A 719 -74.75 54.42 -25.62
N THR A 720 -73.52 54.50 -25.16
CA THR A 720 -73.04 53.88 -23.92
C THR A 720 -72.09 54.81 -23.18
N TYR A 721 -71.70 54.42 -21.97
CA TYR A 721 -70.76 55.19 -21.17
C TYR A 721 -69.51 54.37 -20.82
N ALA A 722 -68.37 55.04 -20.73
CA ALA A 722 -67.12 54.47 -20.25
C ALA A 722 -66.46 55.42 -19.25
N ILE A 723 -65.83 54.87 -18.21
CA ILE A 723 -65.09 55.65 -17.23
C ILE A 723 -63.62 55.57 -17.60
N LYS A 724 -63.00 56.74 -17.84
CA LYS A 724 -61.57 56.85 -18.16
C LYS A 724 -61.07 58.24 -17.79
N ASP A 725 -59.80 58.35 -17.42
CA ASP A 725 -59.11 59.62 -17.17
C ASP A 725 -59.88 60.51 -16.17
N GLU A 726 -60.45 59.88 -15.13
CA GLU A 726 -61.24 60.51 -14.06
C GLU A 726 -62.59 61.14 -14.48
N VAL A 727 -63.07 60.85 -15.69
CA VAL A 727 -64.30 61.41 -16.26
C VAL A 727 -65.21 60.29 -16.77
N LEU A 728 -66.52 60.54 -16.78
CA LEU A 728 -67.49 59.65 -17.41
C LEU A 728 -67.71 60.10 -18.87
N PHE A 729 -67.19 59.32 -19.81
CA PHE A 729 -67.39 59.55 -21.24
C PHE A 729 -68.71 58.96 -21.70
N ILE A 730 -69.40 59.68 -22.60
CA ILE A 730 -70.54 59.17 -23.36
C ILE A 730 -70.10 59.03 -24.81
N LEU A 731 -70.29 57.85 -25.37
CA LEU A 731 -69.79 57.45 -26.68
C LEU A 731 -70.78 56.51 -27.35
N THR A 732 -70.69 56.36 -28.67
CA THR A 732 -71.48 55.36 -29.41
C THR A 732 -71.05 53.94 -29.02
N GLU A 733 -71.98 52.97 -29.10
CA GLU A 733 -71.68 51.57 -28.78
C GLU A 733 -70.56 51.00 -29.69
N GLU A 734 -70.52 51.41 -30.95
CA GLU A 734 -69.48 51.02 -31.90
C GLU A 734 -68.09 51.50 -31.45
N GLU A 735 -67.97 52.75 -31.02
CA GLU A 735 -66.70 53.32 -30.54
C GLU A 735 -66.24 52.63 -29.24
N ALA A 736 -67.18 52.32 -28.34
CA ALA A 736 -66.88 51.65 -27.08
C ALA A 736 -66.35 50.22 -27.24
N GLN A 737 -66.78 49.52 -28.30
CA GLN A 737 -66.39 48.15 -28.59
C GLN A 737 -65.09 48.07 -29.40
N ASN A 738 -64.90 48.98 -30.35
CA ASN A 738 -63.78 48.90 -31.30
C ASN A 738 -62.54 49.67 -30.84
N ASN A 739 -62.72 50.73 -30.04
CA ASN A 739 -61.59 51.51 -29.56
C ASN A 739 -60.95 50.88 -28.33
N ARG A 740 -59.69 50.44 -28.49
CA ARG A 740 -58.88 49.83 -27.43
C ARG A 740 -58.73 50.72 -26.21
N ASP A 741 -58.85 52.02 -26.38
CA ASP A 741 -58.73 53.01 -25.31
C ASP A 741 -59.85 52.92 -24.26
N PHE A 742 -61.03 52.40 -24.61
CA PHE A 742 -62.19 52.27 -23.71
C PHE A 742 -62.47 50.81 -23.29
N LEU A 743 -61.73 49.83 -23.82
CA LEU A 743 -61.86 48.42 -23.44
C LEU A 743 -61.15 48.13 -22.12
N GLN A 744 -61.84 47.44 -21.19
CA GLN A 744 -61.29 47.04 -19.89
C GLN A 744 -61.03 45.54 -19.81
N LEU A 745 -59.78 45.15 -19.49
CA LEU A 745 -59.43 43.76 -19.20
C LEU A 745 -59.99 43.33 -17.84
N LYS A 746 -60.89 42.33 -17.83
CA LYS A 746 -61.37 41.67 -16.60
C LYS A 746 -60.69 40.33 -16.41
N ILE A 747 -60.18 40.09 -15.20
CA ILE A 747 -59.53 38.82 -14.83
C ILE A 747 -60.43 38.06 -13.88
N TYR A 748 -60.60 36.77 -14.15
CA TYR A 748 -61.33 35.85 -13.28
C TYR A 748 -60.31 35.04 -12.46
N PRO A 749 -60.28 35.18 -11.12
CA PRO A 749 -59.37 34.38 -10.30
C PRO A 749 -59.86 32.92 -10.25
N VAL A 750 -59.02 31.99 -10.70
CA VAL A 750 -59.28 30.53 -10.67
C VAL A 750 -58.49 29.85 -9.54
N THR A 751 -58.19 30.56 -8.46
CA THR A 751 -57.33 30.08 -7.37
C THR A 751 -57.85 28.78 -6.74
N ASP A 752 -59.17 28.60 -6.65
CA ASP A 752 -59.80 27.39 -6.12
C ASP A 752 -59.50 26.12 -6.95
N LEU A 753 -59.12 26.27 -8.23
CA LEU A 753 -58.77 25.15 -9.12
C LEU A 753 -57.27 24.82 -9.10
N VAL A 754 -56.43 25.73 -8.63
CA VAL A 754 -54.96 25.66 -8.81
C VAL A 754 -54.23 25.53 -7.46
N ILE A 755 -54.89 25.84 -6.33
CA ILE A 755 -54.29 25.60 -5.02
C ILE A 755 -54.40 24.11 -4.70
N PRO A 756 -53.27 23.37 -4.63
CA PRO A 756 -53.31 21.97 -4.20
C PRO A 756 -53.85 21.89 -2.77
N ILE A 757 -54.79 20.96 -2.54
CA ILE A 757 -55.32 20.67 -1.21
C ILE A 757 -54.15 20.13 -0.38
N THR A 758 -53.60 20.95 0.50
CA THR A 758 -52.69 20.47 1.53
C THR A 758 -53.52 19.75 2.58
N ASN A 759 -53.46 18.42 2.60
CA ASN A 759 -53.97 17.65 3.73
C ASN A 759 -53.26 18.17 4.99
N VAL A 760 -54.01 18.87 5.85
CA VAL A 760 -53.56 19.27 7.17
C VAL A 760 -53.66 18.02 8.06
N GLY A 761 -52.62 17.19 7.96
CA GLY A 761 -52.48 15.92 8.67
C GLY A 761 -51.35 15.13 8.03
N GLY A 762 -50.15 15.22 8.62
CA GLY A 762 -48.96 14.51 8.16
C GLY A 762 -47.81 15.46 7.84
N GLY A 763 -46.88 15.61 8.78
CA GLY A 763 -45.67 16.37 8.60
C GLY A 763 -44.81 15.76 7.50
N THR A 764 -44.59 16.50 6.42
CA THR A 764 -43.45 16.26 5.53
C THR A 764 -42.99 17.59 4.99
N GLN A 765 -41.93 18.11 5.61
CA GLN A 765 -41.04 19.07 4.97
C GLN A 765 -40.32 18.30 3.84
N GLY A 766 -41.01 18.18 2.69
CA GLY A 766 -40.53 17.52 1.49
C GLY A 766 -39.91 18.56 0.57
N ILE A 767 -38.59 18.66 0.61
CA ILE A 767 -37.79 19.20 -0.49
C ILE A 767 -37.98 18.24 -1.68
N ASN A 768 -38.80 18.64 -2.66
CA ASN A 768 -38.69 18.13 -4.03
C ASN A 768 -39.15 19.19 -5.02
N GLY A 769 -38.28 20.17 -5.25
CA GLY A 769 -38.27 20.97 -6.46
C GLY A 769 -37.22 20.39 -7.39
N SER A 770 -37.60 20.13 -8.63
CA SER A 770 -36.74 19.70 -9.75
C SER A 770 -36.57 18.19 -9.97
N GLN A 771 -37.62 17.53 -10.46
CA GLN A 771 -37.43 16.55 -11.53
C GLN A 771 -38.69 16.48 -12.41
N ASN A 772 -38.76 17.37 -13.41
CA ASN A 772 -39.62 17.15 -14.56
C ASN A 772 -38.74 16.62 -15.69
N GLY A 773 -38.93 15.35 -16.03
CA GLY A 773 -38.35 14.73 -17.22
C GLY A 773 -38.98 15.31 -18.47
N GLY A 774 -38.16 15.95 -19.31
CA GLY A 774 -38.48 16.26 -20.69
C GLY A 774 -37.60 15.42 -21.60
N ILE A 775 -38.17 14.34 -22.13
CA ILE A 775 -37.60 13.63 -23.28
C ILE A 775 -37.87 14.50 -24.52
N GLY A 776 -36.81 14.96 -25.16
CA GLY A 776 -36.82 15.57 -26.50
C GLY A 776 -35.57 15.09 -27.27
N PRO A 777 -35.70 14.59 -28.51
CA PRO A 777 -34.65 13.83 -29.16
C PRO A 777 -33.71 14.70 -30.02
N GLY A 778 -32.43 14.34 -30.05
CA GLY A 778 -31.52 14.59 -31.18
C GLY A 778 -30.46 15.68 -30.96
N GLY A 779 -29.20 15.30 -31.18
CA GLY A 779 -28.13 16.23 -31.52
C GLY A 779 -26.78 15.96 -30.83
N ASN A 780 -25.90 15.21 -31.50
CA ASN A 780 -24.46 15.20 -31.26
C ASN A 780 -23.89 16.64 -31.19
N SER A 781 -22.99 16.93 -30.26
CA SER A 781 -21.64 17.43 -30.60
C SER A 781 -20.72 17.54 -29.38
N PHE A 782 -19.45 17.17 -29.60
CA PHE A 782 -18.29 17.36 -28.73
C PHE A 782 -18.03 18.84 -28.38
N GLY A 783 -17.43 19.10 -27.21
CA GLY A 783 -16.88 20.43 -26.89
C GLY A 783 -16.38 20.61 -25.46
N THR A 784 -15.08 20.37 -25.27
CA THR A 784 -14.16 20.89 -24.23
C THR A 784 -14.56 22.18 -23.51
N GLY A 785 -14.35 22.23 -22.18
CA GLY A 785 -14.26 23.51 -21.47
C GLY A 785 -14.40 23.49 -19.94
N ASN A 786 -13.26 23.37 -19.24
CA ASN A 786 -12.87 24.19 -18.08
C ASN A 786 -13.84 24.31 -16.87
N PHE A 787 -13.63 23.49 -15.83
CA PHE A 787 -14.20 23.76 -14.49
C PHE A 787 -13.14 24.34 -13.56
N THR A 788 -13.33 25.63 -13.29
CA THR A 788 -12.72 26.40 -12.22
C THR A 788 -13.38 26.08 -10.88
N SER A 789 -12.58 26.22 -9.82
CA SER A 789 -12.88 26.09 -8.39
C SER A 789 -14.18 26.79 -7.93
N GLY A 790 -14.95 26.13 -7.08
CA GLY A 790 -16.03 26.77 -6.31
C GLY A 790 -16.73 25.85 -5.30
N ASN A 791 -16.35 25.98 -4.03
CA ASN A 791 -17.12 25.71 -2.80
C ASN A 791 -18.29 24.71 -2.85
N LEU A 792 -18.02 23.47 -2.44
CA LEU A 792 -19.03 22.58 -1.88
C LEU A 792 -19.41 23.08 -0.48
N ARG A 793 -20.65 23.55 -0.33
CA ARG A 793 -21.25 23.84 0.98
C ARG A 793 -21.61 22.52 1.66
N SER A 794 -21.11 22.36 2.88
CA SER A 794 -21.43 21.29 3.81
C SER A 794 -22.93 21.28 4.17
N VAL A 795 -23.44 20.06 4.35
CA VAL A 795 -24.74 19.80 4.99
C VAL A 795 -24.63 20.21 6.47
N PRO A 796 -25.62 20.90 7.06
CA PRO A 796 -25.55 21.26 8.47
C PRO A 796 -25.70 20.02 9.37
N ASP A 797 -24.74 19.86 10.27
CA ASP A 797 -24.79 18.97 11.42
C ASP A 797 -25.94 19.37 12.37
N LEU A 798 -26.82 18.41 12.69
CA LEU A 798 -28.04 18.61 13.49
C LEU A 798 -27.88 18.19 14.96
N GLN A 799 -26.67 17.92 15.45
CA GLN A 799 -26.49 17.41 16.82
C GLN A 799 -26.05 18.42 17.89
N ASN A 800 -25.87 19.72 17.58
CA ASN A 800 -25.38 20.67 18.60
C ASN A 800 -26.00 22.09 18.51
N PRO A 801 -27.01 22.46 19.34
CA PRO A 801 -27.71 23.74 19.21
C PRO A 801 -26.96 24.97 19.77
N ASN A 802 -25.74 24.82 20.30
CA ASN A 802 -25.03 25.90 21.00
C ASN A 802 -23.65 26.23 20.38
N ARG A 803 -23.60 26.55 19.08
CA ARG A 803 -22.45 27.29 18.51
C ARG A 803 -22.73 28.81 18.49
N PRO A 804 -21.78 29.66 18.89
CA PRO A 804 -21.97 31.11 19.10
C PRO A 804 -22.03 31.96 17.81
N ASP A 805 -22.15 31.35 16.64
CA ASP A 805 -21.86 32.00 15.35
C ASP A 805 -23.11 32.61 14.67
N LEU A 806 -24.29 32.47 15.28
CA LEU A 806 -25.54 33.04 14.78
C LEU A 806 -25.95 34.25 15.63
N LYS A 807 -25.17 35.33 15.56
CA LYS A 807 -25.57 36.63 16.14
C LYS A 807 -26.68 37.27 15.29
N LYS A 808 -27.84 37.38 15.93
CA LYS A 808 -29.02 38.18 15.58
C LYS A 808 -28.65 39.49 14.88
N LYS A 809 -29.12 39.68 13.64
CA LYS A 809 -29.27 41.01 13.04
C LYS A 809 -30.56 41.61 13.58
N GLN A 810 -30.44 42.43 14.62
CA GLN A 810 -31.51 43.30 15.10
C GLN A 810 -31.90 44.26 13.97
N LEU A 811 -33.16 44.23 13.58
CA LEU A 811 -33.82 45.38 12.95
C LEU A 811 -34.40 46.23 14.09
N ASN A 812 -34.10 47.52 14.05
CA ASN A 812 -34.49 48.53 15.02
C ASN A 812 -34.85 49.79 14.20
N PRO A 813 -35.78 50.62 14.68
CA PRO A 813 -37.22 50.39 14.88
C PRO A 813 -38.06 50.53 13.59
#